data_AF-A0A1E7FT06-F1
#
_entry.id   AF-A0A1E7FT06-F1
#
_cell.length_a   1.000
_cell.length_b   1.000
_cell.length_c   1.000
_cell.angle_alpha   90.00
_cell.angle_beta   90.00
_cell.angle_gamma   90.00
#
_symmetry.space_group_name_H-M   'P 1'
#
loop_
_entity.id
_entity.type
_entity.pdbx_description
1 polymer ?
#
loop_
_entity_poly.entity_id
_entity_poly.type
_entity_poly.pdbx_seq_one_letter_code
_entity_poly.pdbx_strand_id
1 'polypeptide(L)'
;MTELQDEKNPTRCCSYCLLPPTVIGKKLKRCSICHNAWYHDAECQKKHFSVHKKECRRQQQQQQQQHQRQMTTRTNINNINNYNNNNNSGSPEFDVQERKGRGKCLIALSKLRKGQRIIPSKLKPQSQSQLSVEEDRKKKKKKIDFWMPLILPVLHEEYRTTRCALCFNQLQTESSYSFDDDDDGGTCSSNSLSLLSSSSSSLPPKEKNQNQNNRNHPSPLYVLLFCSKSCREVAANTTCHYNLDREEQVVRRLLDNGNGPPRILSTAILLYRILIHESRNNNSNNNDTYIRDQLRQLQSKKTRRTDIEFDDTSTISNNGNMNDDNDNESSNKLHTQGVIATVMGMLQYSSELSLPYNSNPPSMVDLIDMVHTIKVNGFSIYGGEEFTAYGVGIFGTPSYMNHSCRPNVLQTFSFQEGKPPSFYVTAFQDIEPNEEICISYTDTSCPRHIRRKRLKGEYYFLCTCEACDNSDYDNGNIGGSNTAQTNDDSRTIGIRCQDCKKSSVVIHAEERMAPTRPSPVYRCTECNKTDFESALKLLRDFDDQISKRGYSKICRPTLNSSTEDMNRTYRSLKKICNMDSWYVQEAGENVLQYYLNELSMQRDNPLQEQQTAWRALKIAEELLVDDASLSSSSPSSSFLTATKDTLTVSTSAFLKYQQLRYKAAKLRLFLIPDPRQSIHDLEIVLKSLSPFFPSDHELIIGLKACLANAMM
;
A
#
# COMPACT_ATOMS: atom_id res chain seq x y z
N MET A 1 -41.82 8.20 -3.95
CA MET A 1 -41.66 8.24 -2.47
C MET A 1 -43.06 8.24 -1.90
N THR A 2 -43.55 7.27 -1.16
CA THR A 2 -42.95 6.14 -0.44
C THR A 2 -44.13 5.28 -0.01
N GLU A 3 -44.35 4.15 -0.63
CA GLU A 3 -45.30 3.13 -0.16
C GLU A 3 -44.90 1.84 -0.88
N LEU A 4 -44.46 0.85 -0.10
CA LEU A 4 -44.09 -0.55 -0.41
C LEU A 4 -42.74 -0.90 0.23
N GLN A 5 -42.75 -1.05 1.55
CA GLN A 5 -41.83 -1.89 2.34
C GLN A 5 -42.21 -1.74 3.80
N ASP A 6 -43.35 -2.31 4.19
CA ASP A 6 -43.79 -2.27 5.59
C ASP A 6 -44.67 -3.49 5.91
N GLU A 7 -44.28 -4.63 5.34
CA GLU A 7 -44.74 -5.95 5.72
C GLU A 7 -43.50 -6.78 6.08
N LYS A 8 -43.57 -7.44 7.24
CA LYS A 8 -42.50 -8.18 7.96
C LYS A 8 -41.72 -7.37 9.00
N ASN A 9 -42.38 -6.95 10.07
CA ASN A 9 -41.71 -6.78 11.37
C ASN A 9 -42.71 -7.06 12.53
N PRO A 10 -42.74 -8.26 13.13
CA PRO A 10 -43.78 -8.64 14.10
C PRO A 10 -43.58 -8.12 15.54
N THR A 11 -42.54 -7.34 15.85
CA THR A 11 -42.12 -7.11 17.25
C THR A 11 -42.06 -5.64 17.67
N ARG A 12 -42.94 -4.78 17.14
CA ARG A 12 -43.06 -3.39 17.64
C ARG A 12 -44.18 -3.26 18.67
N CYS A 13 -43.83 -2.83 19.88
CA CYS A 13 -44.75 -2.51 20.97
C CYS A 13 -44.96 -0.99 21.12
N CYS A 14 -46.06 -0.61 21.75
CA CYS A 14 -46.34 0.80 22.08
C CYS A 14 -45.36 1.30 23.14
N SER A 15 -44.72 2.45 22.91
CA SER A 15 -43.76 3.07 23.82
C SER A 15 -44.35 3.54 25.15
N TYR A 16 -45.69 3.54 25.29
CA TYR A 16 -46.34 3.87 26.56
C TYR A 16 -46.67 2.62 27.39
N CYS A 17 -47.50 1.72 26.85
CA CYS A 17 -48.02 0.58 27.59
C CYS A 17 -47.26 -0.73 27.34
N LEU A 18 -46.25 -0.71 26.45
CA LEU A 18 -45.40 -1.85 26.10
C LEU A 18 -46.14 -3.04 25.49
N LEU A 19 -47.43 -2.90 25.16
CA LEU A 19 -48.23 -3.93 24.53
C LEU A 19 -48.09 -3.90 22.99
N PRO A 20 -48.19 -5.07 22.33
CA PRO A 20 -48.29 -5.18 20.87
C PRO A 20 -49.60 -4.56 20.36
N PRO A 21 -49.79 -4.37 19.04
CA PRO A 21 -51.03 -3.82 18.51
C PRO A 21 -52.27 -4.60 18.97
N THR A 22 -53.29 -3.90 19.46
CA THR A 22 -54.49 -4.48 20.07
C THR A 22 -55.38 -5.27 19.10
N VAL A 23 -55.12 -5.20 17.80
CA VAL A 23 -55.82 -5.95 16.75
C VAL A 23 -54.81 -6.47 15.74
N ILE A 24 -54.88 -7.75 15.41
CA ILE A 24 -54.07 -8.38 14.35
C ILE A 24 -54.26 -7.59 13.05
N GLY A 25 -53.20 -6.95 12.56
CA GLY A 25 -53.21 -6.13 11.35
C GLY A 25 -53.25 -4.60 11.56
N LYS A 26 -53.47 -4.08 12.77
CA LYS A 26 -53.36 -2.63 13.04
C LYS A 26 -51.91 -2.22 13.26
N LYS A 27 -51.42 -1.22 12.52
CA LYS A 27 -50.06 -0.67 12.68
C LYS A 27 -50.03 0.36 13.81
N LEU A 28 -48.93 0.41 14.56
CA LEU A 28 -48.66 1.49 15.52
C LEU A 28 -48.42 2.81 14.77
N LYS A 29 -48.86 3.92 15.36
CA LYS A 29 -48.59 5.27 14.86
C LYS A 29 -47.27 5.77 15.43
N ARG A 30 -46.40 6.30 14.58
CA ARG A 30 -45.12 6.90 15.02
C ARG A 30 -45.28 8.35 15.44
N CYS A 31 -44.43 8.82 16.36
CA CYS A 31 -44.30 10.23 16.67
C CYS A 31 -43.96 11.03 15.41
N SER A 32 -44.69 12.11 15.15
CA SER A 32 -44.48 12.95 13.96
C SER A 32 -43.23 13.83 14.02
N ILE A 33 -42.61 13.97 15.19
CA ILE A 33 -41.45 14.85 15.40
C ILE A 33 -40.14 14.07 15.27
N CYS A 34 -39.96 13.01 16.06
CA CYS A 34 -38.71 12.25 16.07
C CYS A 34 -38.77 10.94 15.25
N HIS A 35 -39.98 10.48 14.89
CA HIS A 35 -40.26 9.21 14.22
C HIS A 35 -39.78 7.94 14.94
N ASN A 36 -39.25 8.05 16.16
CA ASN A 36 -38.61 6.96 16.86
C ASN A 36 -39.53 6.26 17.89
N ALA A 37 -40.49 6.97 18.48
CA ALA A 37 -41.49 6.40 19.39
C ALA A 37 -42.79 6.00 18.66
N TRP A 38 -43.44 4.93 19.12
CA TRP A 38 -44.60 4.31 18.47
C TRP A 38 -45.75 4.13 19.46
N TYR A 39 -46.98 4.38 19.04
CA TYR A 39 -48.15 4.40 19.92
C TYR A 39 -49.35 3.71 19.26
N HIS A 40 -50.21 3.07 20.05
CA HIS A 40 -51.49 2.56 19.55
C HIS A 40 -52.38 3.69 19.03
N ASP A 41 -52.42 4.78 19.78
CA ASP A 41 -53.27 5.94 19.53
C ASP A 41 -52.72 7.22 20.17
N ALA A 42 -53.47 8.31 20.01
CA ALA A 42 -53.13 9.61 20.58
C ALA A 42 -53.17 9.63 22.12
N GLU A 43 -53.88 8.70 22.77
CA GLU A 43 -53.97 8.65 24.22
C GLU A 43 -52.69 8.06 24.82
N CYS A 44 -52.21 6.95 24.27
CA CYS A 44 -50.90 6.38 24.60
C CYS A 44 -49.77 7.41 24.37
N GLN A 45 -49.82 8.15 23.26
CA GLN A 45 -48.87 9.21 22.99
C GLN A 45 -48.91 10.30 24.08
N LYS A 46 -50.09 10.80 24.45
CA LYS A 46 -50.24 11.85 25.47
C LYS A 46 -49.70 11.44 26.84
N LYS A 47 -49.99 10.20 27.27
CA LYS A 47 -49.53 9.69 28.57
C LYS A 47 -48.01 9.50 28.61
N HIS A 48 -47.39 9.05 27.51
CA HIS A 48 -45.93 8.95 27.41
C HIS A 48 -45.22 10.28 27.13
N PHE A 49 -45.92 11.29 26.61
CA PHE A 49 -45.31 12.53 26.15
C PHE A 49 -44.59 13.30 27.27
N SER A 50 -45.05 13.20 28.52
CA SER A 50 -44.40 13.82 29.68
C SER A 50 -42.93 13.38 29.85
N VAL A 51 -42.64 12.11 29.55
CA VAL A 51 -41.30 11.52 29.60
C VAL A 51 -40.59 11.62 28.24
N HIS A 52 -41.30 11.30 27.16
CA HIS A 52 -40.76 11.32 25.80
C HIS A 52 -40.33 12.70 25.32
N LYS A 53 -40.94 13.79 25.79
CA LYS A 53 -40.69 15.16 25.29
C LYS A 53 -39.22 15.58 25.34
N LYS A 54 -38.47 15.19 26.39
CA LYS A 54 -37.04 15.51 26.52
C LYS A 54 -36.22 14.75 25.46
N GLU A 55 -36.49 13.47 25.30
CA GLU A 55 -35.82 12.60 24.33
C GLU A 55 -36.16 12.97 22.88
N CYS A 56 -37.43 13.30 22.62
CA CYS A 56 -37.93 13.76 21.33
C CYS A 56 -37.20 15.03 20.85
N ARG A 57 -36.99 16.01 21.75
CA ARG A 57 -36.22 17.23 21.46
C ARG A 57 -34.75 16.94 21.18
N ARG A 58 -34.12 16.05 21.97
CA ARG A 58 -32.72 15.66 21.79
C ARG A 58 -32.52 14.99 20.42
N GLN A 59 -33.40 14.08 20.04
CA GLN A 59 -33.36 13.43 18.73
C GLN A 59 -33.62 14.41 17.57
N GLN A 60 -34.52 15.38 17.74
CA GLN A 60 -34.75 16.43 16.74
C GLN A 60 -33.51 17.31 16.54
N GLN A 61 -32.80 17.68 17.63
CA GLN A 61 -31.55 18.43 17.54
C GLN A 61 -30.44 17.61 16.88
N GLN A 62 -30.34 16.31 17.18
CA GLN A 62 -29.37 15.43 16.53
C GLN A 62 -29.65 15.27 15.04
N GLN A 63 -30.92 15.14 14.63
CA GLN A 63 -31.31 15.09 13.21
C GLN A 63 -30.99 16.41 12.49
N GLN A 64 -31.22 17.56 13.12
CA GLN A 64 -30.85 18.88 12.56
C GLN A 64 -29.33 19.06 12.46
N GLN A 65 -28.56 18.64 13.47
CA GLN A 65 -27.09 18.69 13.43
C GLN A 65 -26.52 17.73 12.39
N GLN A 66 -27.08 16.53 12.23
CA GLN A 66 -26.69 15.60 11.15
C GLN A 66 -27.03 16.18 9.78
N HIS A 67 -28.19 16.82 9.62
CA HIS A 67 -28.56 17.45 8.36
C HIS A 67 -27.68 18.67 8.05
N GLN A 68 -27.32 19.49 9.06
CA GLN A 68 -26.34 20.57 8.91
C GLN A 68 -24.93 20.04 8.59
N ARG A 69 -24.47 18.96 9.24
CA ARG A 69 -23.20 18.30 8.92
C ARG A 69 -23.20 17.73 7.49
N GLN A 70 -24.30 17.14 7.05
CA GLN A 70 -24.45 16.66 5.67
C GLN A 70 -24.48 17.82 4.66
N MET A 71 -25.14 18.93 5.00
CA MET A 71 -25.16 20.15 4.18
C MET A 71 -23.78 20.81 4.11
N THR A 72 -23.06 20.98 5.22
CA THR A 72 -21.69 21.56 5.23
C THR A 72 -20.68 20.64 4.55
N THR A 73 -20.81 19.32 4.68
CA THR A 73 -20.00 18.34 3.93
C THR A 73 -20.30 18.41 2.44
N ARG A 74 -21.57 18.58 2.04
CA ARG A 74 -21.97 18.71 0.63
C ARG A 74 -21.58 20.07 0.03
N THR A 75 -21.59 21.15 0.81
CA THR A 75 -21.10 22.47 0.40
C THR A 75 -19.58 22.52 0.34
N ASN A 76 -18.85 21.85 1.23
CA ASN A 76 -17.39 21.69 1.12
C ASN A 76 -16.99 20.78 -0.05
N ILE A 77 -17.73 19.70 -0.31
CA ILE A 77 -17.53 18.87 -1.52
C ILE A 77 -17.84 19.68 -2.78
N ASN A 78 -18.89 20.51 -2.80
CA ASN A 78 -19.21 21.37 -3.94
C ASN A 78 -18.21 22.53 -4.10
N ASN A 79 -17.64 23.07 -3.03
CA ASN A 79 -16.61 24.10 -3.09
C ASN A 79 -15.25 23.53 -3.53
N ILE A 80 -14.90 22.31 -3.12
CA ILE A 80 -13.73 21.56 -3.62
C ILE A 80 -13.94 21.18 -5.09
N ASN A 81 -15.14 20.72 -5.46
CA ASN A 81 -15.48 20.41 -6.84
C ASN A 81 -15.56 21.66 -7.72
N ASN A 82 -15.96 22.82 -7.21
CA ASN A 82 -15.96 24.08 -7.96
C ASN A 82 -14.55 24.69 -8.07
N TYR A 83 -13.69 24.53 -7.06
CA TYR A 83 -12.27 24.88 -7.18
C TYR A 83 -11.54 23.98 -8.18
N ASN A 84 -11.90 22.69 -8.25
CA ASN A 84 -11.38 21.74 -9.24
C ASN A 84 -12.05 21.83 -10.63
N ASN A 85 -13.28 22.34 -10.73
CA ASN A 85 -14.00 22.48 -12.01
C ASN A 85 -13.75 23.82 -12.71
N ASN A 86 -13.42 24.88 -11.98
CA ASN A 86 -13.13 26.20 -12.59
C ASN A 86 -11.76 26.27 -13.28
N ASN A 87 -10.91 25.23 -13.15
CA ASN A 87 -9.68 25.07 -13.94
C ASN A 87 -9.81 24.05 -15.09
N ASN A 88 -11.01 23.51 -15.33
CA ASN A 88 -11.20 22.34 -16.20
C ASN A 88 -11.57 22.70 -17.66
N SER A 89 -10.98 23.77 -18.18
CA SER A 89 -10.84 24.06 -19.62
C SER A 89 -9.40 23.91 -20.12
N GLY A 90 -8.53 23.23 -19.35
CA GLY A 90 -7.13 22.98 -19.68
C GLY A 90 -6.93 21.84 -20.68
N SER A 91 -5.89 21.98 -21.50
CA SER A 91 -5.29 20.92 -22.32
C SER A 91 -4.90 19.68 -21.47
N PRO A 92 -4.72 18.49 -22.08
CA PRO A 92 -4.14 17.33 -21.40
C PRO A 92 -2.84 17.71 -20.68
N GLU A 93 -2.70 17.34 -19.41
CA GLU A 93 -1.49 17.61 -18.60
C GLU A 93 -0.32 16.68 -19.01
N PHE A 94 -0.61 15.52 -19.62
CA PHE A 94 0.38 14.54 -20.07
C PHE A 94 -0.16 13.71 -21.25
N ASP A 95 0.73 12.96 -21.92
CA ASP A 95 0.42 11.98 -22.97
C ASP A 95 1.24 10.68 -22.81
N VAL A 96 0.79 9.59 -23.44
CA VAL A 96 1.56 8.34 -23.54
C VAL A 96 2.41 8.38 -24.81
N GLN A 97 3.74 8.33 -24.67
CA GLN A 97 4.68 8.31 -25.78
C GLN A 97 5.63 7.11 -25.68
N GLU A 98 6.29 6.72 -26.77
CA GLU A 98 7.30 5.65 -26.76
C GLU A 98 8.71 6.25 -26.76
N ARG A 99 9.57 5.78 -25.83
CA ARG A 99 10.97 6.19 -25.69
C ARG A 99 11.89 5.01 -26.01
N LYS A 100 12.91 5.28 -26.82
CA LYS A 100 13.92 4.28 -27.20
C LYS A 100 14.57 3.69 -25.95
N GLY A 101 14.54 2.36 -25.81
CA GLY A 101 15.12 1.63 -24.68
C GLY A 101 14.30 1.66 -23.38
N ARG A 102 13.21 2.43 -23.29
CA ARG A 102 12.34 2.51 -22.10
C ARG A 102 10.87 2.11 -22.37
N GLY A 103 10.50 1.86 -23.62
CA GLY A 103 9.14 1.50 -23.98
C GLY A 103 8.18 2.69 -23.88
N LYS A 104 6.90 2.41 -23.61
CA LYS A 104 5.88 3.46 -23.45
C LYS A 104 6.01 4.15 -22.08
N CYS A 105 5.89 5.46 -22.06
CA CYS A 105 6.02 6.29 -20.87
C CYS A 105 4.99 7.43 -20.85
N LEU A 106 4.69 7.96 -19.66
CA LEU A 106 3.98 9.23 -19.52
C LEU A 106 4.92 10.42 -19.69
N ILE A 107 4.53 11.38 -20.52
CA ILE A 107 5.26 12.62 -20.79
C ILE A 107 4.40 13.82 -20.41
N ALA A 108 4.94 14.77 -19.64
CA ALA A 108 4.25 16.01 -19.31
C ALA A 108 4.07 16.89 -20.56
N LEU A 109 2.86 17.39 -20.82
CA LEU A 109 2.59 18.29 -21.95
C LEU A 109 2.69 19.77 -21.57
N SER A 110 2.61 20.06 -20.29
CA SER A 110 2.74 21.39 -19.70
C SER A 110 3.56 21.30 -18.42
N LYS A 111 4.12 22.43 -17.97
CA LYS A 111 4.85 22.47 -16.71
C LYS A 111 3.94 22.07 -15.55
N LEU A 112 4.36 21.08 -14.77
CA LEU A 112 3.69 20.65 -13.53
C LEU A 112 4.52 21.14 -12.35
N ARG A 113 3.89 21.86 -11.42
CA ARG A 113 4.60 22.41 -10.26
C ARG A 113 4.68 21.40 -9.13
N LYS A 114 5.73 21.45 -8.32
CA LYS A 114 5.82 20.67 -7.08
C LYS A 114 4.55 20.84 -6.23
N GLY A 115 3.99 19.72 -5.78
CA GLY A 115 2.73 19.65 -5.04
C GLY A 115 1.46 19.68 -5.91
N GLN A 116 1.59 19.89 -7.24
CA GLN A 116 0.46 19.80 -8.16
C GLN A 116 0.03 18.34 -8.31
N ARG A 117 -1.25 18.10 -8.09
CA ARG A 117 -1.87 16.82 -8.42
C ARG A 117 -2.00 16.70 -9.93
N ILE A 118 -1.53 15.59 -10.48
CA ILE A 118 -1.68 15.30 -11.90
C ILE A 118 -3.11 14.80 -12.12
N ILE A 119 -3.90 15.56 -12.88
CA ILE A 119 -5.28 15.25 -13.19
C ILE A 119 -5.39 14.96 -14.69
N PRO A 120 -5.96 13.82 -15.08
CA PRO A 120 -6.19 13.48 -16.46
C PRO A 120 -7.25 14.42 -17.03
N SER A 121 -6.82 15.39 -17.82
CA SER A 121 -7.72 16.13 -18.70
C SER A 121 -8.30 15.12 -19.69
N LYS A 122 -9.56 15.31 -20.09
CA LYS A 122 -10.29 14.40 -21.00
C LYS A 122 -9.46 14.18 -22.28
N LEU A 123 -8.72 13.07 -22.38
CA LEU A 123 -8.05 12.68 -23.61
C LEU A 123 -9.13 12.50 -24.69
N LYS A 124 -9.06 13.30 -25.77
CA LYS A 124 -9.85 13.01 -26.96
C LYS A 124 -9.35 11.66 -27.53
N PRO A 125 -10.24 10.77 -27.98
CA PRO A 125 -9.83 9.52 -28.62
C PRO A 125 -8.83 9.83 -29.74
N GLN A 126 -7.72 9.09 -29.78
CA GLN A 126 -6.76 9.16 -30.87
C GLN A 126 -7.49 8.99 -32.20
N SER A 127 -7.16 9.86 -33.16
CA SER A 127 -7.72 9.86 -34.51
C SER A 127 -7.41 8.55 -35.23
N GLN A 128 -8.34 7.60 -35.20
CA GLN A 128 -8.46 6.58 -36.22
C GLN A 128 -9.48 7.06 -37.26
N SER A 129 -9.06 6.98 -38.51
CA SER A 129 -9.75 7.34 -39.74
C SER A 129 -11.25 7.05 -39.76
N GLN A 130 -12.00 8.05 -40.21
CA GLN A 130 -13.37 8.02 -40.75
C GLN A 130 -14.11 6.67 -40.68
N LEU A 131 -14.85 6.46 -39.59
CA LEU A 131 -15.97 5.52 -39.54
C LEU A 131 -17.20 6.27 -39.01
N SER A 132 -18.36 5.89 -39.54
CA SER A 132 -19.60 6.66 -39.58
C SER A 132 -20.19 7.05 -38.21
N VAL A 133 -20.86 8.20 -38.22
CA VAL A 133 -21.52 8.90 -37.10
C VAL A 133 -22.54 8.03 -36.32
N GLU A 134 -22.92 6.85 -36.82
CA GLU A 134 -23.85 5.93 -36.16
C GLU A 134 -23.21 4.97 -35.16
N GLU A 135 -21.90 4.72 -35.21
CA GLU A 135 -21.19 3.93 -34.18
C GLU A 135 -20.91 4.73 -32.90
N ASP A 136 -20.85 6.06 -32.98
CA ASP A 136 -20.57 6.93 -31.83
C ASP A 136 -21.70 6.97 -30.80
N ARG A 137 -22.95 6.65 -31.19
CA ARG A 137 -24.07 6.56 -30.25
C ARG A 137 -24.04 5.31 -29.38
N LYS A 138 -23.38 4.22 -29.83
CA LYS A 138 -23.13 3.01 -29.01
C LYS A 138 -21.82 3.09 -28.20
N LYS A 139 -20.91 4.02 -28.54
CA LYS A 139 -19.71 4.37 -27.76
C LYS A 139 -19.97 5.40 -26.65
N LYS A 140 -21.13 5.37 -26.00
CA LYS A 140 -21.21 5.75 -24.56
C LYS A 140 -20.51 4.66 -23.73
N LYS A 141 -19.26 4.30 -24.09
CA LYS A 141 -18.44 3.39 -23.30
C LYS A 141 -18.15 4.10 -21.99
N LYS A 142 -18.47 3.41 -20.89
CA LYS A 142 -18.31 3.81 -19.50
C LYS A 142 -17.06 4.68 -19.37
N LYS A 143 -17.26 5.92 -18.92
CA LYS A 143 -16.19 6.88 -18.63
C LYS A 143 -15.43 6.31 -17.43
N ILE A 144 -14.48 5.41 -17.69
CA ILE A 144 -13.59 4.88 -16.67
C ILE A 144 -12.81 6.08 -16.17
N ASP A 145 -13.05 6.44 -14.91
CA ASP A 145 -12.23 7.43 -14.24
C ASP A 145 -10.79 6.93 -14.31
N PHE A 146 -9.92 7.75 -14.85
CA PHE A 146 -8.64 7.36 -15.41
C PHE A 146 -7.69 6.76 -14.37
N TRP A 147 -7.89 7.11 -13.11
CA TRP A 147 -7.14 6.59 -11.96
C TRP A 147 -7.84 5.41 -11.26
N MET A 148 -8.97 4.93 -11.79
CA MET A 148 -9.59 3.71 -11.29
C MET A 148 -8.83 2.47 -11.75
N PRO A 149 -8.86 1.40 -10.94
CA PRO A 149 -8.25 0.15 -11.32
C PRO A 149 -9.00 -0.48 -12.49
N LEU A 150 -8.28 -1.19 -13.37
CA LEU A 150 -8.85 -1.90 -14.52
C LEU A 150 -9.85 -2.99 -14.09
N ILE A 151 -9.59 -3.59 -12.93
CA ILE A 151 -10.42 -4.59 -12.30
C ILE A 151 -10.34 -4.41 -10.78
N LEU A 152 -11.33 -4.91 -10.02
CA LEU A 152 -11.35 -4.67 -8.58
C LEU A 152 -10.03 -5.12 -7.92
N PRO A 153 -9.38 -4.25 -7.13
CA PRO A 153 -8.18 -4.63 -6.39
C PRO A 153 -8.45 -5.74 -5.38
N VAL A 154 -7.41 -6.49 -5.06
CA VAL A 154 -7.47 -7.63 -4.16
C VAL A 154 -6.77 -7.27 -2.85
N LEU A 155 -7.52 -7.31 -1.76
CA LEU A 155 -6.98 -7.16 -0.42
C LEU A 155 -6.09 -8.37 -0.07
N HIS A 156 -4.95 -8.13 0.55
CA HIS A 156 -4.10 -9.20 1.06
C HIS A 156 -4.80 -9.93 2.21
N GLU A 157 -4.51 -11.23 2.33
CA GLU A 157 -5.17 -12.16 3.25
C GLU A 157 -5.19 -11.66 4.70
N GLU A 158 -4.06 -11.14 5.16
CA GLU A 158 -3.86 -10.61 6.51
C GLU A 158 -4.73 -9.39 6.87
N TYR A 159 -5.35 -8.71 5.91
CA TYR A 159 -6.23 -7.56 6.15
C TYR A 159 -7.72 -7.85 5.94
N ARG A 160 -8.09 -9.05 5.47
CA ARG A 160 -9.51 -9.39 5.16
C ARG A 160 -10.45 -9.28 6.35
N THR A 161 -9.92 -9.44 7.57
CA THR A 161 -10.69 -9.33 8.82
C THR A 161 -10.73 -7.92 9.40
N THR A 162 -9.86 -7.02 8.96
CA THR A 162 -9.69 -5.67 9.53
C THR A 162 -10.07 -4.55 8.58
N ARG A 163 -10.21 -4.85 7.28
CA ARG A 163 -10.50 -3.87 6.23
C ARG A 163 -11.63 -4.31 5.30
N CYS A 164 -12.34 -3.33 4.77
CA CYS A 164 -13.39 -3.52 3.77
C CYS A 164 -12.82 -4.12 2.48
N ALA A 165 -13.39 -5.22 1.98
CA ALA A 165 -12.94 -5.89 0.77
C ALA A 165 -13.13 -5.04 -0.52
N LEU A 166 -14.02 -4.05 -0.49
CA LEU A 166 -14.25 -3.13 -1.62
C LEU A 166 -13.34 -1.91 -1.58
N CYS A 167 -13.50 -1.06 -0.55
CA CYS A 167 -12.86 0.25 -0.49
C CYS A 167 -11.57 0.28 0.33
N PHE A 168 -11.22 -0.83 0.99
CA PHE A 168 -10.07 -1.00 1.87
C PHE A 168 -10.09 -0.16 3.14
N ASN A 169 -11.12 0.65 3.43
CA ASN A 169 -11.24 1.33 4.72
C ASN A 169 -11.23 0.36 5.90
N GLN A 170 -10.63 0.79 7.00
CA GLN A 170 -10.63 0.03 8.26
C GLN A 170 -12.06 -0.21 8.75
N LEU A 171 -12.32 -1.44 9.20
CA LEU A 171 -13.58 -1.82 9.82
C LEU A 171 -13.58 -1.35 11.27
N GLN A 172 -14.72 -0.82 11.73
CA GLN A 172 -14.89 -0.51 13.15
C GLN A 172 -15.06 -1.81 13.92
N THR A 173 -14.14 -2.13 14.83
CA THR A 173 -14.32 -3.21 15.80
C THR A 173 -15.28 -2.73 16.89
N GLU A 174 -16.29 -3.53 17.23
CA GLU A 174 -17.15 -3.27 18.39
C GLU A 174 -16.30 -3.29 19.68
N SER A 175 -15.86 -2.13 20.13
CA SER A 175 -15.23 -1.96 21.44
C SER A 175 -15.58 -0.58 21.99
N SER A 176 -16.85 -0.38 22.32
CA SER A 176 -17.34 0.61 23.31
C SER A 176 -18.87 0.57 23.40
N TYR A 177 -19.46 -0.42 24.06
CA TYR A 177 -20.79 -0.28 24.65
C TYR A 177 -20.78 -0.94 26.02
N SER A 178 -21.01 -0.13 27.04
CA SER A 178 -21.21 -0.53 28.43
C SER A 178 -22.51 -1.32 28.57
N PHE A 179 -22.44 -2.34 29.43
CA PHE A 179 -23.51 -3.15 30.00
C PHE A 179 -24.83 -2.41 30.18
N ASP A 180 -25.92 -3.05 29.73
CA ASP A 180 -27.13 -3.28 30.53
C ASP A 180 -27.78 -4.55 29.98
N ASP A 181 -27.79 -5.61 30.79
CA ASP A 181 -28.44 -6.89 30.54
C ASP A 181 -29.97 -6.73 30.54
N ASP A 182 -30.65 -7.34 29.56
CA ASP A 182 -31.79 -8.23 29.80
C ASP A 182 -32.19 -8.94 28.50
N ASP A 183 -32.18 -10.27 28.61
CA ASP A 183 -32.40 -11.30 27.60
C ASP A 183 -33.91 -11.39 27.21
N ASP A 184 -34.22 -11.57 25.92
CA ASP A 184 -34.69 -12.86 25.36
C ASP A 184 -35.37 -12.71 23.96
N GLY A 185 -34.87 -13.50 23.00
CA GLY A 185 -35.65 -14.13 21.92
C GLY A 185 -35.88 -13.44 20.55
N GLY A 186 -35.08 -13.80 19.52
CA GLY A 186 -35.60 -13.90 18.13
C GLY A 186 -34.72 -13.48 16.92
N THR A 187 -33.64 -14.21 16.65
CA THR A 187 -32.99 -14.48 15.34
C THR A 187 -32.93 -13.38 14.27
N CYS A 188 -31.78 -12.70 14.18
CA CYS A 188 -31.22 -12.14 12.96
C CYS A 188 -29.90 -12.86 12.67
N SER A 189 -29.68 -13.33 11.43
CA SER A 189 -28.46 -14.01 11.01
C SER A 189 -27.30 -13.02 10.88
N SER A 190 -26.76 -12.61 12.02
CA SER A 190 -25.42 -12.08 12.20
C SER A 190 -24.42 -13.22 12.02
N ASN A 191 -23.45 -13.06 11.12
CA ASN A 191 -22.20 -13.80 11.27
C ASN A 191 -21.42 -13.13 12.41
N SER A 192 -21.78 -13.51 13.63
CA SER A 192 -20.95 -13.34 14.82
C SER A 192 -19.72 -14.22 14.66
N LEU A 193 -18.53 -13.62 14.68
CA LEU A 193 -17.29 -14.34 14.93
C LEU A 193 -16.95 -14.15 16.41
N SER A 194 -17.17 -15.21 17.19
CA SER A 194 -16.50 -15.40 18.47
C SER A 194 -15.01 -15.55 18.20
N LEU A 195 -14.24 -14.56 18.64
CA LEU A 195 -12.78 -14.64 18.70
C LEU A 195 -12.40 -15.65 19.79
N LEU A 196 -11.90 -16.82 19.39
CA LEU A 196 -11.10 -17.65 20.29
C LEU A 196 -9.76 -16.97 20.49
N SER A 197 -9.59 -16.34 21.64
CA SER A 197 -8.31 -16.14 22.28
C SER A 197 -7.72 -17.51 22.63
N SER A 198 -6.71 -17.97 21.90
CA SER A 198 -5.81 -19.01 22.39
C SER A 198 -4.43 -18.41 22.63
N SER A 199 -4.28 -17.92 23.86
CA SER A 199 -2.98 -17.77 24.51
C SER A 199 -2.33 -19.14 24.68
N SER A 200 -1.02 -19.14 24.46
CA SER A 200 -0.08 -20.26 24.45
C SER A 200 0.10 -20.94 25.80
N SER A 201 0.08 -22.27 25.84
CA SER A 201 0.88 -23.05 26.79
C SER A 201 1.33 -24.40 26.18
N SER A 202 2.65 -24.58 26.14
CA SER A 202 3.44 -25.82 26.19
C SER A 202 2.97 -27.08 25.41
N LEU A 203 3.74 -27.44 24.37
CA LEU A 203 3.95 -28.84 23.92
C LEU A 203 4.54 -29.71 25.06
N PRO A 204 4.35 -31.06 25.11
CA PRO A 204 4.94 -31.98 24.12
C PRO A 204 4.11 -33.30 23.89
N PRO A 205 4.63 -34.44 23.36
CA PRO A 205 4.10 -35.06 22.13
C PRO A 205 3.47 -36.46 22.34
N LYS A 206 2.63 -36.91 21.38
CA LYS A 206 2.66 -38.26 20.74
C LYS A 206 1.37 -38.57 19.97
N GLU A 207 1.58 -39.33 18.89
CA GLU A 207 0.63 -39.89 17.92
C GLU A 207 -0.57 -40.62 18.54
N LYS A 208 -1.75 -40.51 17.88
CA LYS A 208 -2.49 -41.65 17.31
C LYS A 208 -3.72 -41.19 16.54
N ASN A 209 -3.90 -41.81 15.37
CA ASN A 209 -5.10 -41.79 14.53
C ASN A 209 -6.38 -42.04 15.34
N GLN A 210 -7.43 -41.27 15.05
CA GLN A 210 -8.79 -41.80 14.91
C GLN A 210 -9.70 -40.82 14.13
N ASN A 211 -10.17 -41.31 12.98
CA ASN A 211 -11.32 -40.78 12.25
C ASN A 211 -12.55 -40.76 13.16
N GLN A 212 -13.29 -39.64 13.21
CA GLN A 212 -14.75 -39.62 13.18
C GLN A 212 -15.31 -38.20 13.02
N ASN A 213 -16.04 -38.01 11.91
CA ASN A 213 -17.20 -37.15 11.69
C ASN A 213 -17.35 -35.88 12.56
N ASN A 214 -17.03 -34.73 11.95
CA ASN A 214 -17.78 -33.50 12.20
C ASN A 214 -17.93 -32.71 10.88
N ARG A 215 -19.03 -32.99 10.16
CA ARG A 215 -19.49 -32.19 9.02
C ARG A 215 -20.32 -31.02 9.58
N ASN A 216 -20.04 -29.81 9.07
CA ASN A 216 -20.76 -28.53 9.28
C ASN A 216 -20.21 -27.54 10.32
N HIS A 217 -18.91 -27.22 10.26
CA HIS A 217 -18.44 -25.88 10.62
C HIS A 217 -17.80 -25.22 9.38
N PRO A 218 -18.21 -24.00 8.98
CA PRO A 218 -17.63 -23.33 7.81
C PRO A 218 -16.16 -23.00 8.08
N SER A 219 -15.28 -23.31 7.12
CA SER A 219 -13.87 -22.97 7.20
C SER A 219 -13.71 -21.43 7.26
N PRO A 220 -13.03 -20.85 8.27
CA PRO A 220 -12.88 -19.40 8.45
C PRO A 220 -11.89 -18.74 7.46
N LEU A 221 -11.41 -19.46 6.45
CA LEU A 221 -10.17 -19.14 5.73
C LEU A 221 -10.31 -18.10 4.59
N TYR A 222 -11.51 -17.72 4.17
CA TYR A 222 -11.73 -16.65 3.19
C TYR A 222 -13.10 -15.99 3.39
N VAL A 223 -13.12 -14.92 4.19
CA VAL A 223 -14.33 -14.12 4.47
C VAL A 223 -14.11 -12.69 3.97
N LEU A 224 -15.07 -12.14 3.23
CA LEU A 224 -15.02 -10.75 2.78
C LEU A 224 -15.96 -9.89 3.65
N LEU A 225 -15.38 -8.88 4.28
CA LEU A 225 -16.09 -7.94 5.13
C LEU A 225 -16.27 -6.59 4.43
N PHE A 226 -17.34 -5.88 4.76
CA PHE A 226 -17.69 -4.59 4.13
C PHE A 226 -18.01 -3.56 5.20
N CYS A 227 -17.48 -2.34 5.08
CA CYS A 227 -17.68 -1.27 6.06
C CYS A 227 -19.09 -0.67 6.04
N SER A 228 -19.86 -0.88 4.98
CA SER A 228 -21.22 -0.35 4.86
C SER A 228 -22.09 -1.14 3.88
N LYS A 229 -23.40 -0.89 3.94
CA LYS A 229 -24.37 -1.45 2.98
C LYS A 229 -24.06 -1.00 1.55
N SER A 230 -23.66 0.26 1.36
CA SER A 230 -23.25 0.80 0.05
C SER A 230 -22.09 0.00 -0.54
N CYS A 231 -21.05 -0.27 0.25
CA CYS A 231 -19.93 -1.12 -0.19
C CYS A 231 -20.37 -2.55 -0.54
N ARG A 232 -21.24 -3.15 0.28
CA ARG A 232 -21.77 -4.49 -0.01
C ARG A 232 -22.61 -4.51 -1.29
N GLU A 233 -23.46 -3.52 -1.50
CA GLU A 233 -24.29 -3.41 -2.70
C GLU A 233 -23.45 -3.26 -3.96
N VAL A 234 -22.41 -2.42 -3.94
CA VAL A 234 -21.48 -2.27 -5.08
C VAL A 234 -20.69 -3.56 -5.33
N ALA A 235 -20.30 -4.27 -4.28
CA ALA A 235 -19.58 -5.54 -4.37
C ALA A 235 -20.45 -6.70 -4.86
N ALA A 236 -21.74 -6.71 -4.49
CA ALA A 236 -22.72 -7.72 -4.86
C ALA A 236 -23.38 -7.47 -6.22
N ASN A 237 -23.30 -6.23 -6.73
CA ASN A 237 -23.96 -5.85 -7.97
C ASN A 237 -23.48 -6.70 -9.15
N THR A 238 -24.39 -7.50 -9.72
CA THR A 238 -24.16 -8.41 -10.85
C THR A 238 -23.91 -7.70 -12.18
N THR A 239 -24.30 -6.44 -12.30
CA THR A 239 -24.02 -5.57 -13.46
C THR A 239 -22.67 -4.85 -13.36
N CYS A 240 -22.12 -4.80 -12.14
CA CYS A 240 -20.78 -4.33 -11.86
C CYS A 240 -19.82 -5.54 -11.92
N HIS A 241 -18.65 -5.35 -12.47
CA HIS A 241 -17.68 -6.40 -12.84
C HIS A 241 -17.05 -7.17 -11.66
N TYR A 242 -17.63 -7.10 -10.46
CA TYR A 242 -16.98 -7.45 -9.20
C TYR A 242 -17.50 -8.72 -8.52
N ASN A 243 -18.83 -8.93 -8.47
CA ASN A 243 -19.54 -10.05 -7.81
C ASN A 243 -18.70 -10.82 -6.75
N LEU A 244 -18.35 -10.12 -5.67
CA LEU A 244 -17.45 -10.63 -4.64
C LEU A 244 -18.06 -11.78 -3.83
N ASP A 245 -19.38 -11.80 -3.66
CA ASP A 245 -20.07 -12.88 -2.97
C ASP A 245 -19.88 -14.22 -3.69
N ARG A 246 -19.87 -14.20 -5.03
CA ARG A 246 -19.62 -15.40 -5.84
C ARG A 246 -18.17 -15.85 -5.76
N GLU A 247 -17.22 -14.91 -5.79
CA GLU A 247 -15.80 -15.22 -5.58
C GLU A 247 -15.59 -15.91 -4.23
N GLU A 248 -16.14 -15.35 -3.16
CA GLU A 248 -16.05 -15.92 -1.82
C GLU A 248 -16.60 -17.35 -1.75
N GLN A 249 -17.75 -17.61 -2.39
CA GLN A 249 -18.32 -18.95 -2.48
C GLN A 249 -17.42 -19.93 -3.25
N VAL A 250 -16.81 -19.50 -4.35
CA VAL A 250 -15.89 -20.33 -5.15
C VAL A 250 -14.65 -20.70 -4.35
N VAL A 251 -14.04 -19.72 -3.66
CA VAL A 251 -12.86 -19.95 -2.82
C VAL A 251 -13.21 -20.87 -1.65
N ARG A 252 -14.36 -20.67 -0.99
CA ARG A 252 -14.81 -21.56 0.10
C ARG A 252 -14.96 -23.00 -0.37
N ARG A 253 -15.63 -23.25 -1.50
CA ARG A 253 -15.75 -24.61 -2.05
C ARG A 253 -14.41 -25.23 -2.40
N LEU A 254 -13.46 -24.45 -2.91
CA LEU A 254 -12.11 -24.94 -3.20
C LEU A 254 -11.39 -25.39 -1.92
N LEU A 255 -11.50 -24.60 -0.85
CA LEU A 255 -10.87 -24.88 0.44
C LEU A 255 -11.55 -26.04 1.19
N ASP A 256 -12.88 -26.07 1.23
CA ASP A 256 -13.66 -27.09 1.95
C ASP A 256 -13.47 -28.50 1.37
N ASN A 257 -13.19 -28.61 0.07
CA ASN A 257 -12.93 -29.89 -0.59
C ASN A 257 -11.48 -30.40 -0.42
N GLY A 258 -10.64 -29.69 0.34
CA GLY A 258 -9.24 -30.09 0.58
C GLY A 258 -8.32 -29.98 -0.64
N ASN A 259 -8.83 -29.44 -1.75
CA ASN A 259 -8.10 -29.27 -3.02
C ASN A 259 -7.44 -27.90 -3.15
N GLY A 260 -7.73 -26.98 -2.22
CA GLY A 260 -7.18 -25.63 -2.21
C GLY A 260 -5.81 -25.53 -1.53
N PRO A 261 -4.97 -24.56 -1.92
CA PRO A 261 -3.73 -24.27 -1.20
C PRO A 261 -4.03 -23.77 0.22
N PRO A 262 -3.07 -23.87 1.16
CA PRO A 262 -3.25 -23.41 2.54
C PRO A 262 -3.47 -21.89 2.65
N ARG A 263 -3.05 -21.12 1.62
CA ARG A 263 -3.26 -19.67 1.50
C ARG A 263 -3.61 -19.32 0.07
N ILE A 264 -4.50 -18.35 -0.10
CA ILE A 264 -4.97 -17.92 -1.42
C ILE A 264 -4.26 -16.61 -1.78
N LEU A 265 -3.31 -16.72 -2.72
CA LEU A 265 -2.49 -15.60 -3.19
C LEU A 265 -3.36 -14.53 -3.86
N SER A 266 -3.12 -13.26 -3.54
CA SER A 266 -3.86 -12.13 -4.14
C SER A 266 -3.74 -12.09 -5.67
N THR A 267 -2.58 -12.47 -6.21
CA THR A 267 -2.34 -12.57 -7.66
C THR A 267 -3.25 -13.63 -8.32
N ALA A 268 -3.56 -14.73 -7.62
CA ALA A 268 -4.47 -15.76 -8.12
C ALA A 268 -5.90 -15.24 -8.20
N ILE A 269 -6.37 -14.54 -7.16
CA ILE A 269 -7.70 -13.89 -7.19
C ILE A 269 -7.78 -12.86 -8.32
N LEU A 270 -6.74 -12.05 -8.49
CA LEU A 270 -6.71 -11.01 -9.51
C LEU A 270 -6.77 -11.62 -10.92
N LEU A 271 -5.99 -12.67 -11.18
CA LEU A 271 -6.06 -13.43 -12.43
C LEU A 271 -7.44 -14.09 -12.63
N TYR A 272 -8.00 -14.71 -11.59
CA TYR A 272 -9.35 -15.29 -11.65
C TYR A 272 -10.40 -14.24 -12.02
N ARG A 273 -10.37 -13.04 -11.42
CA ARG A 273 -11.26 -11.93 -11.74
C ARG A 273 -11.15 -11.54 -13.22
N ILE A 274 -9.93 -11.46 -13.76
CA ILE A 274 -9.68 -11.13 -15.17
C ILE A 274 -10.32 -12.19 -16.08
N LEU A 275 -10.07 -13.48 -15.82
CA LEU A 275 -10.60 -14.58 -16.63
C LEU A 275 -12.13 -14.65 -16.61
N ILE A 276 -12.75 -14.48 -15.44
CA ILE A 276 -14.21 -14.47 -15.29
C ILE A 276 -14.83 -13.27 -16.02
N HIS A 277 -14.21 -12.10 -15.91
CA HIS A 277 -14.66 -10.90 -16.62
C HIS A 277 -14.73 -11.14 -18.14
N GLU A 278 -13.70 -11.76 -18.69
CA GLU A 278 -13.61 -12.04 -20.13
C GLU A 278 -14.62 -13.10 -20.58
N SER A 279 -14.81 -14.15 -19.79
CA SER A 279 -15.79 -15.22 -20.09
C SER A 279 -17.22 -14.69 -20.18
N ARG A 280 -17.63 -13.82 -19.23
CA ARG A 280 -18.99 -13.23 -19.22
C ARG A 280 -19.29 -12.36 -20.44
N ASN A 281 -18.31 -11.58 -20.89
CA ASN A 281 -18.50 -10.67 -22.01
C ASN A 281 -18.59 -11.42 -23.34
N ASN A 282 -17.81 -12.49 -23.54
CA ASN A 282 -17.89 -13.33 -24.74
C ASN A 282 -19.27 -13.97 -24.94
N ASN A 283 -19.98 -14.30 -23.86
CA ASN A 283 -21.36 -14.84 -23.93
C ASN A 283 -22.42 -13.79 -24.33
N SER A 284 -22.04 -12.50 -24.42
CA SER A 284 -22.96 -11.38 -24.62
C SER A 284 -23.05 -10.87 -26.07
N ASN A 285 -22.52 -11.60 -27.07
CA ASN A 285 -22.33 -11.13 -28.46
C ASN A 285 -21.50 -9.83 -28.61
N ASN A 286 -20.87 -9.36 -27.53
CA ASN A 286 -19.94 -8.24 -27.50
C ASN A 286 -18.61 -8.82 -27.03
N ASN A 287 -17.66 -9.02 -27.97
CA ASN A 287 -16.29 -9.40 -27.66
C ASN A 287 -15.57 -8.24 -26.94
N ASP A 288 -15.95 -7.95 -25.69
CA ASP A 288 -15.36 -6.90 -24.89
C ASP A 288 -14.10 -7.44 -24.20
N THR A 289 -13.02 -7.47 -24.98
CA THR A 289 -11.65 -7.84 -24.57
C THR A 289 -10.89 -6.67 -23.96
N TYR A 290 -11.55 -5.57 -23.57
CA TYR A 290 -10.91 -4.33 -23.16
C TYR A 290 -9.81 -4.52 -22.10
N ILE A 291 -10.07 -5.27 -21.03
CA ILE A 291 -9.06 -5.50 -19.97
C ILE A 291 -7.86 -6.27 -20.54
N ARG A 292 -8.10 -7.34 -21.32
CA ARG A 292 -7.02 -8.09 -21.98
C ARG A 292 -6.21 -7.22 -22.95
N ASP A 293 -6.90 -6.38 -23.71
CA ASP A 293 -6.27 -5.48 -24.67
C ASP A 293 -5.43 -4.42 -23.97
N GLN A 294 -5.92 -3.88 -22.85
CA GLN A 294 -5.12 -3.00 -21.99
C GLN A 294 -3.90 -3.75 -21.44
N LEU A 295 -4.07 -4.95 -20.87
CA LEU A 295 -2.95 -5.77 -20.37
C LEU A 295 -1.94 -6.11 -21.47
N ARG A 296 -2.39 -6.42 -22.69
CA ARG A 296 -1.53 -6.63 -23.86
C ARG A 296 -0.82 -5.37 -24.29
N GLN A 297 -1.46 -4.20 -24.19
CA GLN A 297 -0.84 -2.91 -24.51
C GLN A 297 0.24 -2.50 -23.50
N LEU A 298 0.15 -3.01 -22.26
CA LEU A 298 1.15 -2.87 -21.20
C LEU A 298 2.33 -3.83 -21.38
N GLN A 299 2.18 -4.91 -22.13
CA GLN A 299 3.32 -5.74 -22.51
C GLN A 299 4.17 -4.95 -23.52
N SER A 300 5.45 -4.69 -23.18
CA SER A 300 6.43 -4.34 -24.20
C SER A 300 6.43 -5.45 -25.26
N LYS A 301 6.55 -5.10 -26.55
CA LYS A 301 6.68 -6.11 -27.61
C LYS A 301 7.75 -7.08 -27.16
N LYS A 302 7.37 -8.34 -26.87
CA LYS A 302 8.31 -9.40 -26.56
C LYS A 302 9.37 -9.37 -27.65
N THR A 303 10.59 -8.95 -27.33
CA THR A 303 11.74 -9.48 -28.04
C THR A 303 11.59 -10.98 -27.85
N ARG A 304 11.30 -11.71 -28.94
CA ARG A 304 11.15 -13.15 -28.87
C ARG A 304 12.39 -13.68 -28.17
N ARG A 305 12.20 -14.65 -27.28
CA ARG A 305 13.26 -15.36 -26.53
C ARG A 305 14.37 -15.98 -27.43
N THR A 306 14.33 -15.77 -28.74
CA THR A 306 15.20 -16.31 -29.77
C THR A 306 16.30 -15.34 -30.24
N ASP A 307 16.22 -14.04 -29.92
CA ASP A 307 17.06 -13.03 -30.61
C ASP A 307 18.05 -12.31 -29.67
N ILE A 308 18.33 -12.87 -28.49
CA ILE A 308 19.54 -12.49 -27.74
C ILE A 308 20.61 -13.51 -28.11
N GLU A 309 21.34 -13.23 -29.19
CA GLU A 309 22.70 -13.75 -29.32
C GLU A 309 23.48 -13.22 -28.11
N PHE A 310 23.66 -14.09 -27.12
CA PHE A 310 24.64 -13.87 -26.07
C PHE A 310 26.00 -13.86 -26.74
N ASP A 311 26.58 -12.66 -26.89
CA ASP A 311 27.98 -12.51 -27.28
C ASP A 311 28.84 -12.99 -26.11
N ASP A 312 29.20 -14.27 -26.17
CA ASP A 312 29.99 -15.03 -25.18
C ASP A 312 31.49 -14.65 -25.21
N THR A 313 31.84 -13.43 -25.61
CA THR A 313 33.23 -12.97 -25.67
C THR A 313 33.45 -11.62 -24.99
N SER A 314 33.27 -11.57 -23.67
CA SER A 314 34.09 -10.68 -22.85
C SER A 314 34.47 -11.35 -21.53
N THR A 315 35.77 -11.55 -21.38
CA THR A 315 36.48 -12.10 -20.23
C THR A 315 36.07 -11.40 -18.93
N ILE A 316 35.11 -11.97 -18.21
CA ILE A 316 34.84 -11.64 -16.81
C ILE A 316 35.72 -12.55 -15.96
N SER A 317 36.67 -11.92 -15.28
CA SER A 317 37.47 -12.52 -14.22
C SER A 317 36.55 -13.17 -13.18
N ASN A 318 36.55 -14.50 -13.17
CA ASN A 318 35.88 -15.34 -12.18
C ASN A 318 36.30 -14.93 -10.77
N ASN A 319 35.35 -14.39 -10.00
CA ASN A 319 35.14 -14.68 -8.57
C ASN A 319 33.87 -13.97 -8.07
N GLY A 320 32.73 -14.67 -8.16
CA GLY A 320 31.46 -14.27 -7.58
C GLY A 320 30.41 -15.39 -7.72
N ASN A 321 29.86 -15.85 -6.60
CA ASN A 321 28.93 -16.98 -6.47
C ASN A 321 27.81 -17.03 -7.53
N MET A 322 27.83 -18.06 -8.39
CA MET A 322 26.76 -18.39 -9.37
C MET A 322 25.51 -19.07 -8.76
N ASN A 323 25.36 -19.07 -7.43
CA ASN A 323 24.27 -19.81 -6.78
C ASN A 323 22.97 -19.00 -6.62
N ASP A 324 23.03 -17.67 -6.50
CA ASP A 324 21.87 -16.80 -6.19
C ASP A 324 20.83 -16.69 -7.33
N ASP A 325 21.28 -16.69 -8.59
CA ASP A 325 20.37 -16.51 -9.73
C ASP A 325 19.48 -17.74 -9.95
N ASN A 326 20.00 -18.94 -9.65
CA ASN A 326 19.27 -20.20 -9.79
C ASN A 326 18.14 -20.34 -8.76
N ASP A 327 18.34 -19.88 -7.52
CA ASP A 327 17.35 -20.00 -6.43
C ASP A 327 16.15 -19.05 -6.63
N ASN A 328 16.40 -17.82 -7.09
CA ASN A 328 15.33 -16.85 -7.39
C ASN A 328 14.48 -17.28 -8.59
N GLU A 329 15.12 -17.85 -9.62
CA GLU A 329 14.39 -18.36 -10.78
C GLU A 329 13.51 -19.56 -10.41
N SER A 330 14.00 -20.46 -9.56
CA SER A 330 13.24 -21.59 -9.03
C SER A 330 12.03 -21.13 -8.21
N SER A 331 12.22 -20.19 -7.27
CA SER A 331 11.14 -19.62 -6.46
C SER A 331 10.05 -18.95 -7.30
N ASN A 332 10.43 -18.18 -8.32
CA ASN A 332 9.47 -17.53 -9.24
C ASN A 332 8.65 -18.53 -10.07
N LYS A 333 9.26 -19.66 -10.48
CA LYS A 333 8.56 -20.76 -11.15
C LYS A 333 7.54 -21.41 -10.23
N LEU A 334 7.92 -21.75 -9.00
CA LEU A 334 7.00 -22.34 -8.01
C LEU A 334 5.83 -21.41 -7.69
N HIS A 335 6.09 -20.11 -7.49
CA HIS A 335 5.03 -19.12 -7.27
C HIS A 335 4.05 -19.07 -8.45
N THR A 336 4.56 -19.03 -9.67
CA THR A 336 3.71 -18.99 -10.88
C THR A 336 2.86 -20.25 -11.03
N GLN A 337 3.44 -21.42 -10.78
CA GLN A 337 2.72 -22.70 -10.76
C GLN A 337 1.61 -22.70 -9.71
N GLY A 338 1.90 -22.24 -8.49
CA GLY A 338 0.91 -22.15 -7.41
C GLY A 338 -0.25 -21.22 -7.74
N VAL A 339 0.02 -20.06 -8.35
CA VAL A 339 -1.01 -19.12 -8.83
C VAL A 339 -1.91 -19.79 -9.86
N ILE A 340 -1.33 -20.43 -10.89
CA ILE A 340 -2.10 -21.07 -11.97
C ILE A 340 -2.94 -22.23 -11.44
N ALA A 341 -2.36 -23.11 -10.61
CA ALA A 341 -3.08 -24.24 -10.02
C ALA A 341 -4.30 -23.77 -9.19
N THR A 342 -4.12 -22.71 -8.40
CA THR A 342 -5.21 -22.12 -7.60
C THR A 342 -6.33 -21.61 -8.50
N VAL A 343 -5.98 -20.86 -9.55
CA VAL A 343 -6.95 -20.30 -10.51
C VAL A 343 -7.72 -21.41 -11.23
N MET A 344 -7.03 -22.45 -11.68
CA MET A 344 -7.67 -23.60 -12.34
C MET A 344 -8.65 -24.31 -11.40
N GLY A 345 -8.28 -24.51 -10.13
CA GLY A 345 -9.18 -25.04 -9.11
C GLY A 345 -10.40 -24.13 -8.89
N MET A 346 -10.21 -22.82 -8.80
CA MET A 346 -11.32 -21.86 -8.68
C MET A 346 -12.26 -21.90 -9.90
N LEU A 347 -11.72 -22.02 -11.12
CA LEU A 347 -12.51 -22.09 -12.34
C LEU A 347 -13.38 -23.35 -12.40
N GLN A 348 -12.92 -24.49 -11.89
CA GLN A 348 -13.71 -25.73 -11.81
C GLN A 348 -14.97 -25.57 -10.95
N TYR A 349 -14.90 -24.76 -9.88
CA TYR A 349 -16.04 -24.51 -8.99
C TYR A 349 -16.91 -23.33 -9.41
N SER A 350 -16.53 -22.59 -10.45
CA SER A 350 -17.31 -21.49 -10.97
C SER A 350 -18.40 -22.00 -11.92
N SER A 351 -19.67 -21.94 -11.49
CA SER A 351 -20.84 -22.27 -12.32
C SER A 351 -21.09 -21.32 -13.51
N GLU A 352 -20.13 -20.45 -13.84
CA GLU A 352 -20.15 -19.55 -15.00
C GLU A 352 -19.45 -20.18 -16.21
N LEU A 353 -18.86 -21.37 -16.01
CA LEU A 353 -18.31 -22.26 -17.04
C LEU A 353 -19.21 -23.47 -17.31
N SER A 354 -20.36 -23.61 -16.62
CA SER A 354 -21.34 -24.64 -16.95
C SER A 354 -22.18 -24.23 -18.16
N LEU A 355 -21.73 -24.70 -19.34
CA LEU A 355 -22.35 -24.86 -20.68
C LEU A 355 -21.95 -23.83 -21.77
N PRO A 356 -21.78 -24.25 -23.05
CA PRO A 356 -20.99 -25.35 -23.59
C PRO A 356 -19.73 -24.83 -24.34
N TYR A 357 -18.66 -25.60 -24.28
CA TYR A 357 -17.59 -25.77 -25.28
C TYR A 357 -17.67 -24.91 -26.57
N ASN A 358 -17.17 -23.67 -26.55
CA ASN A 358 -16.62 -23.04 -27.78
C ASN A 358 -15.64 -21.87 -27.57
N SER A 359 -14.88 -21.89 -26.48
CA SER A 359 -13.65 -21.11 -26.40
C SER A 359 -12.61 -22.00 -25.75
N ASN A 360 -11.55 -22.34 -26.48
CA ASN A 360 -10.43 -23.09 -25.95
C ASN A 360 -10.03 -22.48 -24.59
N PRO A 361 -9.88 -23.28 -23.52
CA PRO A 361 -9.35 -22.77 -22.27
C PRO A 361 -8.02 -22.05 -22.56
N PRO A 362 -7.72 -20.93 -21.88
CA PRO A 362 -6.48 -20.19 -22.11
C PRO A 362 -5.30 -21.15 -22.03
N SER A 363 -4.40 -21.09 -23.00
CA SER A 363 -3.27 -22.01 -23.02
C SER A 363 -2.41 -21.77 -21.78
N MET A 364 -1.63 -22.78 -21.37
CA MET A 364 -0.69 -22.61 -20.25
C MET A 364 0.30 -21.45 -20.51
N VAL A 365 0.66 -21.21 -21.77
CA VAL A 365 1.51 -20.08 -22.18
C VAL A 365 0.80 -18.75 -21.91
N ASP A 366 -0.49 -18.64 -22.27
CA ASP A 366 -1.28 -17.43 -22.01
C ASP A 366 -1.42 -17.15 -20.51
N LEU A 367 -1.67 -18.19 -19.71
CA LEU A 367 -1.77 -18.06 -18.25
C LEU A 367 -0.44 -17.59 -17.64
N ILE A 368 0.69 -18.16 -18.06
CA ILE A 368 2.02 -17.72 -17.61
C ILE A 368 2.27 -16.25 -17.99
N ASP A 369 1.95 -15.87 -19.22
CA ASP A 369 2.10 -14.51 -19.70
C ASP A 369 1.23 -13.51 -18.93
N MET A 370 -0.02 -13.89 -18.61
CA MET A 370 -0.90 -13.07 -17.77
C MET A 370 -0.38 -12.94 -16.35
N VAL A 371 0.07 -14.03 -15.70
CA VAL A 371 0.68 -13.95 -14.36
C VAL A 371 1.88 -13.01 -14.38
N HIS A 372 2.74 -13.13 -15.38
CA HIS A 372 3.89 -12.24 -15.53
C HIS A 372 3.48 -10.78 -15.71
N THR A 373 2.47 -10.52 -16.56
CA THR A 373 1.95 -9.17 -16.80
C THR A 373 1.38 -8.55 -15.52
N ILE A 374 0.63 -9.33 -14.74
CA ILE A 374 0.10 -8.90 -13.44
C ILE A 374 1.23 -8.61 -12.45
N LYS A 375 2.29 -9.44 -12.42
CA LYS A 375 3.43 -9.23 -11.52
C LYS A 375 4.21 -7.95 -11.85
N VAL A 376 4.44 -7.67 -13.13
CA VAL A 376 5.25 -6.50 -13.57
C VAL A 376 4.46 -5.19 -13.52
N ASN A 377 3.14 -5.21 -13.77
CA ASN A 377 2.30 -4.01 -13.83
C ASN A 377 1.38 -3.84 -12.61
N GLY A 378 1.43 -4.78 -11.67
CA GLY A 378 0.63 -4.73 -10.45
C GLY A 378 1.18 -3.69 -9.48
N PHE A 379 0.30 -2.84 -8.95
CA PHE A 379 0.64 -1.86 -7.92
C PHE A 379 0.22 -2.39 -6.56
N SER A 380 1.16 -2.40 -5.62
CA SER A 380 0.85 -2.51 -4.20
C SER A 380 0.10 -1.25 -3.75
N ILE A 381 -1.06 -1.46 -3.11
CA ILE A 381 -1.93 -0.40 -2.61
C ILE A 381 -1.55 -0.10 -1.18
N TYR A 382 -0.78 0.97 -1.00
CA TYR A 382 -0.28 1.40 0.30
C TYR A 382 -1.28 2.33 1.00
N GLY A 383 -1.40 2.19 2.32
CA GLY A 383 -2.15 3.12 3.16
C GLY A 383 -1.72 3.09 4.63
N GLY A 384 -2.48 3.77 5.48
CA GLY A 384 -2.16 3.92 6.90
C GLY A 384 -0.99 4.84 7.20
N GLU A 385 -0.63 4.92 8.48
CA GLU A 385 0.48 5.75 8.95
C GLU A 385 1.86 5.14 8.60
N GLU A 386 1.93 3.82 8.49
CA GLU A 386 3.17 3.07 8.25
C GLU A 386 3.42 2.73 6.76
N PHE A 387 2.61 3.25 5.83
CA PHE A 387 2.64 2.87 4.41
C PHE A 387 2.60 1.35 4.21
N THR A 388 1.56 0.76 4.78
CA THR A 388 1.34 -0.67 4.76
C THR A 388 0.67 -1.09 3.45
N ALA A 389 1.21 -2.09 2.76
CA ALA A 389 0.61 -2.64 1.55
C ALA A 389 -0.66 -3.44 1.91
N TYR A 390 -1.84 -2.87 1.69
CA TYR A 390 -3.11 -3.54 2.00
C TYR A 390 -3.53 -4.55 0.95
N GLY A 391 -3.10 -4.37 -0.29
CA GLY A 391 -3.47 -5.25 -1.39
C GLY A 391 -2.75 -4.93 -2.68
N VAL A 392 -3.23 -5.50 -3.77
CA VAL A 392 -2.70 -5.32 -5.12
C VAL A 392 -3.80 -4.96 -6.10
N GLY A 393 -3.51 -4.05 -7.04
CA GLY A 393 -4.40 -3.68 -8.13
C GLY A 393 -3.64 -3.43 -9.43
N ILE A 394 -4.36 -3.43 -10.56
CA ILE A 394 -3.80 -3.06 -11.86
C ILE A 394 -4.48 -1.78 -12.30
N PHE A 395 -3.69 -0.79 -12.69
CA PHE A 395 -4.16 0.51 -13.10
C PHE A 395 -3.63 0.81 -14.50
N GLY A 396 -4.53 0.98 -15.48
CA GLY A 396 -4.17 1.02 -16.89
C GLY A 396 -3.14 2.09 -17.19
N THR A 397 -3.53 3.37 -17.09
CA THR A 397 -2.59 4.45 -17.40
C THR A 397 -1.44 4.59 -16.41
N PRO A 398 -1.62 4.43 -15.09
CA PRO A 398 -0.49 4.49 -14.16
C PRO A 398 0.65 3.51 -14.49
N SER A 399 0.33 2.37 -15.12
CA SER A 399 1.33 1.39 -15.55
C SER A 399 2.30 1.93 -16.62
N TYR A 400 2.01 3.06 -17.27
CA TYR A 400 2.94 3.73 -18.19
C TYR A 400 3.91 4.69 -17.47
N MET A 401 3.84 4.87 -16.15
CA MET A 401 4.87 5.64 -15.44
C MET A 401 6.10 4.76 -15.24
N ASN A 402 7.17 5.07 -15.95
CA ASN A 402 8.44 4.38 -15.83
C ASN A 402 9.14 4.66 -14.51
N HIS A 403 10.15 3.86 -14.23
CA HIS A 403 11.00 4.01 -13.05
C HIS A 403 12.08 5.08 -13.22
N SER A 404 12.31 5.89 -12.18
CA SER A 404 13.57 6.59 -11.93
C SER A 404 13.98 6.42 -10.46
N CYS A 405 15.29 6.29 -10.18
CA CYS A 405 15.78 6.34 -8.79
C CYS A 405 15.75 7.77 -8.20
N ARG A 406 15.55 8.79 -9.05
CA ARG A 406 15.15 10.15 -8.69
C ARG A 406 13.81 10.46 -9.33
N PRO A 407 12.71 9.94 -8.76
CA PRO A 407 11.39 10.15 -9.30
C PRO A 407 10.95 11.60 -9.12
N ASN A 408 10.16 12.10 -10.06
CA ASN A 408 9.62 13.45 -10.03
C ASN A 408 8.15 13.50 -9.60
N VAL A 409 7.53 12.34 -9.36
CA VAL A 409 6.19 12.22 -8.77
C VAL A 409 6.14 11.26 -7.58
N LEU A 410 5.17 11.49 -6.70
CA LEU A 410 4.81 10.59 -5.60
C LEU A 410 3.44 9.96 -5.87
N GLN A 411 3.37 8.64 -5.75
CA GLN A 411 2.11 7.87 -5.82
C GLN A 411 1.47 7.72 -4.44
N THR A 412 0.15 7.89 -4.37
CA THR A 412 -0.67 7.66 -3.16
C THR A 412 -2.01 7.03 -3.53
N PHE A 413 -2.80 6.61 -2.54
CA PHE A 413 -4.14 6.05 -2.74
C PHE A 413 -5.18 6.79 -1.89
N SER A 414 -6.40 6.92 -2.42
CA SER A 414 -7.56 7.37 -1.64
C SER A 414 -8.55 6.22 -1.47
N PHE A 415 -9.11 6.12 -0.26
CA PHE A 415 -10.01 5.06 0.18
C PHE A 415 -11.39 5.65 0.47
N GLN A 416 -12.21 5.77 -0.57
CA GLN A 416 -13.55 6.35 -0.44
C GLN A 416 -14.60 5.25 -0.23
N GLU A 417 -15.49 5.45 0.73
CA GLU A 417 -16.62 4.55 0.93
C GLU A 417 -17.46 4.40 -0.36
N GLY A 418 -17.83 3.16 -0.69
CA GLY A 418 -18.59 2.83 -1.88
C GLY A 418 -17.77 2.77 -3.18
N LYS A 419 -16.45 3.03 -3.14
CA LYS A 419 -15.57 2.96 -4.31
C LYS A 419 -14.33 2.12 -4.04
N PRO A 420 -13.75 1.47 -5.06
CA PRO A 420 -12.44 0.84 -4.91
C PRO A 420 -11.34 1.88 -4.66
N PRO A 421 -10.17 1.44 -4.15
CA PRO A 421 -9.00 2.30 -4.02
C PRO A 421 -8.69 3.01 -5.34
N SER A 422 -8.50 4.32 -5.25
CA SER A 422 -8.21 5.19 -6.40
C SER A 422 -6.74 5.58 -6.39
N PHE A 423 -6.09 5.54 -7.55
CA PHE A 423 -4.67 5.92 -7.68
C PHE A 423 -4.52 7.45 -7.71
N TYR A 424 -3.51 8.00 -7.04
CA TYR A 424 -3.23 9.43 -7.04
C TYR A 424 -1.75 9.67 -7.33
N VAL A 425 -1.48 10.67 -8.18
CA VAL A 425 -0.12 11.10 -8.53
C VAL A 425 0.02 12.59 -8.23
N THR A 426 1.06 12.93 -7.48
CA THR A 426 1.39 14.33 -7.16
C THR A 426 2.84 14.60 -7.58
N ALA A 427 3.08 15.71 -8.27
CA ALA A 427 4.42 16.17 -8.60
C ALA A 427 5.24 16.39 -7.33
N PHE A 428 6.35 15.66 -7.19
CA PHE A 428 7.28 15.75 -6.07
C PHE A 428 8.32 16.86 -6.29
N GLN A 429 8.59 17.16 -7.56
CA GLN A 429 9.44 18.24 -8.04
C GLN A 429 8.71 18.98 -9.17
N ASP A 430 9.22 20.13 -9.60
CA ASP A 430 8.74 20.75 -10.83
C ASP A 430 9.08 19.80 -12.01
N ILE A 431 8.16 19.66 -12.95
CA ILE A 431 8.30 18.82 -14.15
C ILE A 431 8.08 19.72 -15.35
N GLU A 432 9.08 19.85 -16.21
CA GLU A 432 9.01 20.68 -17.40
C GLU A 432 8.26 19.98 -18.54
N PRO A 433 7.69 20.73 -19.51
CA PRO A 433 7.09 20.13 -20.70
C PRO A 433 8.08 19.21 -21.42
N ASN A 434 7.57 18.08 -21.90
CA ASN A 434 8.31 16.99 -22.55
C ASN A 434 9.19 16.12 -21.64
N GLU A 435 9.23 16.40 -20.34
CA GLU A 435 9.87 15.50 -19.36
C GLU A 435 9.02 14.26 -19.09
N GLU A 436 9.71 13.17 -18.79
CA GLU A 436 9.09 11.91 -18.43
C GLU A 436 8.59 11.93 -16.99
N ILE A 437 7.35 11.51 -16.77
CA ILE A 437 6.76 11.38 -15.45
C ILE A 437 7.16 10.02 -14.89
N CYS A 438 8.02 10.02 -13.87
CA CYS A 438 8.62 8.81 -13.31
C CYS A 438 8.26 8.62 -11.84
N ILE A 439 7.87 7.39 -11.50
CA ILE A 439 7.73 6.91 -10.12
C ILE A 439 8.96 6.09 -9.71
N SER A 440 9.04 5.69 -8.44
CA SER A 440 9.99 4.65 -8.04
C SER A 440 9.32 3.29 -7.94
N TYR A 441 9.98 2.25 -8.47
CA TYR A 441 9.58 0.86 -8.33
C TYR A 441 10.29 0.18 -7.15
N THR A 442 11.26 0.86 -6.53
CA THR A 442 12.05 0.32 -5.42
C THR A 442 12.33 1.39 -4.37
N ASP A 443 12.89 1.01 -3.22
CA ASP A 443 13.35 1.99 -2.23
C ASP A 443 14.55 2.78 -2.80
N THR A 444 14.35 4.07 -3.03
CA THR A 444 15.38 4.96 -3.58
C THR A 444 16.43 5.36 -2.55
N SER A 445 16.20 5.10 -1.26
CA SER A 445 17.18 5.36 -0.20
C SER A 445 18.24 4.27 -0.05
N CYS A 446 18.03 3.08 -0.62
CA CYS A 446 19.00 1.99 -0.56
C CYS A 446 20.12 2.13 -1.61
N PRO A 447 21.32 1.55 -1.39
CA PRO A 447 22.44 1.62 -2.32
C PRO A 447 22.14 1.19 -3.76
N ARG A 448 22.89 1.73 -4.72
CA ARG A 448 22.72 1.50 -6.17
C ARG A 448 22.74 0.01 -6.53
N HIS A 449 23.64 -0.78 -5.93
CA HIS A 449 23.73 -2.22 -6.22
C HIS A 449 22.45 -2.96 -5.81
N ILE A 450 21.84 -2.59 -4.68
CA ILE A 450 20.58 -3.16 -4.21
C ILE A 450 19.44 -2.74 -5.14
N ARG A 451 19.34 -1.45 -5.49
CA ARG A 451 18.33 -0.95 -6.44
C ARG A 451 18.40 -1.69 -7.77
N ARG A 452 19.60 -1.81 -8.36
CA ARG A 452 19.80 -2.50 -9.64
C ARG A 452 19.54 -4.00 -9.56
N LYS A 453 19.95 -4.68 -8.49
CA LYS A 453 19.65 -6.11 -8.27
C LYS A 453 18.13 -6.34 -8.26
N ARG A 454 17.38 -5.50 -7.55
CA ARG A 454 15.91 -5.57 -7.48
C ARG A 454 15.24 -5.30 -8.83
N LEU A 455 15.60 -4.19 -9.49
CA LEU A 455 15.01 -3.82 -10.78
C LEU A 455 15.30 -4.85 -11.87
N LYS A 456 16.52 -5.43 -11.89
CA LYS A 456 16.87 -6.51 -12.81
C LYS A 456 16.07 -7.78 -12.51
N GLY A 457 15.93 -8.16 -11.24
CA GLY A 457 15.24 -9.39 -10.83
C GLY A 457 13.71 -9.34 -10.94
N GLU A 458 13.10 -8.18 -10.67
CA GLU A 458 11.64 -8.02 -10.60
C GLU A 458 11.04 -7.40 -11.87
N TYR A 459 11.79 -6.51 -12.53
CA TYR A 459 11.32 -5.72 -13.69
C TYR A 459 12.15 -5.94 -14.96
N TYR A 460 13.20 -6.77 -14.91
CA TYR A 460 14.00 -7.20 -16.06
C TYR A 460 14.68 -6.08 -16.85
N PHE A 461 15.07 -4.99 -16.17
CA PHE A 461 15.87 -3.94 -16.79
C PHE A 461 16.98 -3.45 -15.86
N LEU A 462 18.05 -2.91 -16.46
CA LEU A 462 19.11 -2.21 -15.75
C LEU A 462 18.81 -0.71 -15.73
N CYS A 463 18.72 -0.11 -14.54
CA CYS A 463 18.46 1.32 -14.41
C CYS A 463 19.69 2.17 -14.78
N THR A 464 19.47 3.11 -15.70
CA THR A 464 20.45 4.09 -16.22
C THR A 464 20.01 5.53 -15.99
N CYS A 465 19.13 5.79 -15.01
CA CYS A 465 18.76 7.17 -14.64
C CYS A 465 19.96 7.92 -14.04
N GLU A 466 19.86 9.24 -13.90
CA GLU A 466 20.93 10.10 -13.34
C GLU A 466 21.45 9.73 -11.95
N ALA A 467 20.70 8.99 -11.13
CA ALA A 467 21.17 8.46 -9.83
C ALA A 467 21.85 7.09 -9.94
N CYS A 468 21.82 6.48 -11.13
CA CYS A 468 22.41 5.19 -11.42
C CYS A 468 23.44 5.25 -12.55
N ASP A 469 23.46 6.27 -13.39
CA ASP A 469 24.43 6.41 -14.46
C ASP A 469 25.75 7.00 -13.94
N ASN A 470 26.87 6.35 -14.28
CA ASN A 470 28.25 6.78 -13.97
C ASN A 470 29.04 6.80 -15.27
N SER A 471 28.51 7.43 -16.32
CA SER A 471 29.08 7.43 -17.67
C SER A 471 30.47 8.09 -17.78
N ASP A 472 31.04 8.60 -16.68
CA ASP A 472 32.42 9.09 -16.61
C ASP A 472 33.50 8.01 -16.32
N TYR A 473 33.12 6.75 -16.03
CA TYR A 473 34.10 5.67 -15.77
C TYR A 473 34.32 4.71 -16.94
N ASP A 474 33.34 4.52 -17.82
CA ASP A 474 33.46 3.54 -18.93
C ASP A 474 34.15 4.10 -20.19
N ASN A 475 34.30 5.42 -20.30
CA ASN A 475 35.06 6.07 -21.37
C ASN A 475 36.18 6.87 -20.73
N GLY A 476 37.42 6.37 -20.75
CA GLY A 476 38.61 6.95 -20.11
C GLY A 476 39.04 8.35 -20.59
N ASN A 477 38.14 9.32 -20.63
CA ASN A 477 38.38 10.70 -20.98
C ASN A 477 38.37 11.54 -19.70
N ILE A 478 39.56 11.68 -19.13
CA ILE A 478 39.86 12.55 -17.99
C ILE A 478 39.67 13.99 -18.45
N GLY A 479 38.63 14.64 -17.95
CA GLY A 479 38.35 16.03 -18.32
C GLY A 479 37.19 16.68 -17.58
N GLY A 480 37.28 16.79 -16.25
CA GLY A 480 36.59 17.86 -15.50
C GLY A 480 35.12 17.62 -15.10
N SER A 481 34.94 17.42 -13.80
CA SER A 481 33.73 17.73 -13.01
C SER A 481 32.50 16.84 -13.18
N ASN A 482 32.50 15.69 -12.49
CA ASN A 482 31.33 15.21 -11.73
C ASN A 482 31.74 14.30 -10.56
N THR A 483 32.50 14.86 -9.61
CA THR A 483 32.81 14.23 -8.31
C THR A 483 31.58 14.05 -7.41
N ALA A 484 30.38 14.50 -7.80
CA ALA A 484 29.19 14.51 -6.95
C ALA A 484 28.44 13.15 -6.90
N GLN A 485 28.46 12.35 -7.97
CA GLN A 485 27.66 11.11 -8.06
C GLN A 485 28.31 9.87 -7.44
N THR A 486 29.64 9.72 -7.53
CA THR A 486 30.37 8.65 -6.80
C THR A 486 30.37 8.87 -5.29
N ASN A 487 30.22 10.13 -4.87
CA ASN A 487 30.02 10.51 -3.47
C ASN A 487 28.63 10.13 -2.95
N ASP A 488 27.60 10.05 -3.80
CA ASP A 488 26.20 9.77 -3.40
C ASP A 488 26.01 8.32 -2.91
N ASP A 489 26.53 7.35 -3.67
CA ASP A 489 26.47 5.93 -3.26
C ASP A 489 27.44 5.64 -2.10
N SER A 490 28.62 6.25 -2.11
CA SER A 490 29.57 6.16 -0.99
C SER A 490 28.98 6.71 0.31
N ARG A 491 28.17 7.78 0.23
CA ARG A 491 27.43 8.34 1.37
C ARG A 491 26.29 7.43 1.81
N THR A 492 25.52 6.91 0.86
CA THR A 492 24.41 5.98 1.14
C THR A 492 24.89 4.71 1.85
N ILE A 493 26.04 4.17 1.43
CA ILE A 493 26.70 3.04 2.09
C ILE A 493 27.35 3.50 3.42
N GLY A 494 28.02 4.65 3.39
CA GLY A 494 28.43 5.41 4.56
C GLY A 494 29.47 4.74 5.46
N ILE A 495 30.44 4.01 4.90
CA ILE A 495 31.51 3.37 5.68
C ILE A 495 32.34 4.43 6.43
N ARG A 496 32.68 4.15 7.69
CA ARG A 496 33.53 4.99 8.54
C ARG A 496 34.93 4.42 8.67
N CYS A 497 35.94 5.28 8.51
CA CYS A 497 37.29 4.93 8.90
C CYS A 497 37.41 4.92 10.43
N GLN A 498 37.84 3.79 10.99
CA GLN A 498 37.95 3.62 12.44
C GLN A 498 39.18 4.34 13.04
N ASP A 499 40.15 4.66 12.19
CA ASP A 499 41.40 5.31 12.60
C ASP A 499 41.36 6.84 12.48
N CYS A 500 40.35 7.37 11.77
CA CYS A 500 40.21 8.80 11.52
C CYS A 500 39.06 9.39 12.33
N LYS A 501 39.03 10.72 12.43
CA LYS A 501 37.94 11.43 13.13
C LYS A 501 36.62 11.23 12.38
N LYS A 502 35.49 11.49 13.04
CA LYS A 502 34.13 11.31 12.50
C LYS A 502 33.87 11.97 11.14
N SER A 503 34.67 12.95 10.73
CA SER A 503 34.59 13.64 9.44
C SER A 503 35.15 12.85 8.24
N SER A 504 35.86 11.75 8.47
CA SER A 504 36.49 10.99 7.40
C SER A 504 35.45 10.34 6.50
N VAL A 505 35.50 10.62 5.20
CA VAL A 505 34.62 10.01 4.21
C VAL A 505 35.35 8.82 3.59
N VAL A 506 34.73 7.65 3.60
CA VAL A 506 35.22 6.50 2.84
C VAL A 506 34.50 6.50 1.50
N ILE A 507 35.28 6.64 0.42
CA ILE A 507 34.76 6.69 -0.95
C ILE A 507 35.26 5.50 -1.74
N HIS A 508 34.58 5.19 -2.83
CA HIS A 508 35.10 4.24 -3.80
C HIS A 508 36.50 4.68 -4.28
N ALA A 509 37.46 3.75 -4.31
CA ALA A 509 38.77 4.07 -4.86
C ALA A 509 38.68 4.10 -6.39
N GLU A 510 39.22 5.15 -7.01
CA GLU A 510 39.35 5.21 -8.46
C GLU A 510 40.27 4.10 -8.95
N GLU A 511 39.84 3.35 -9.97
CA GLU A 511 40.69 2.37 -10.66
C GLU A 511 41.87 3.08 -11.31
N ARG A 512 43.03 3.07 -10.65
CA ARG A 512 44.29 3.28 -11.39
C ARG A 512 44.58 1.97 -12.10
N MET A 513 44.57 2.01 -13.43
CA MET A 513 44.95 0.87 -14.29
C MET A 513 46.31 0.32 -13.85
N ALA A 514 46.30 -0.77 -13.07
CA ALA A 514 47.47 -1.55 -12.70
C ALA A 514 47.12 -3.03 -12.96
N PRO A 515 47.80 -3.74 -13.89
CA PRO A 515 47.27 -5.00 -14.44
C PRO A 515 47.35 -6.24 -13.51
N THR A 516 47.75 -6.10 -12.25
CA THR A 516 48.23 -7.27 -11.47
C THR A 516 47.79 -7.34 -10.00
N ARG A 517 46.87 -6.48 -9.53
CA ARG A 517 46.22 -6.64 -8.20
C ARG A 517 44.75 -6.22 -8.27
N PRO A 518 43.83 -6.87 -7.52
CA PRO A 518 42.48 -6.34 -7.36
C PRO A 518 42.60 -4.95 -6.71
N SER A 519 42.17 -3.92 -7.43
CA SER A 519 42.13 -2.55 -6.93
C SER A 519 41.26 -2.49 -5.66
N PRO A 520 41.68 -1.78 -4.60
CA PRO A 520 40.87 -1.66 -3.40
C PRO A 520 39.52 -0.99 -3.73
N VAL A 521 38.40 -1.56 -3.30
CA VAL A 521 37.06 -1.04 -3.65
C VAL A 521 36.77 0.31 -2.97
N TYR A 522 37.39 0.57 -1.82
CA TYR A 522 37.18 1.78 -1.02
C TYR A 522 38.49 2.35 -0.45
N ARG A 523 38.52 3.67 -0.23
CA ARG A 523 39.62 4.39 0.43
C ARG A 523 39.09 5.48 1.37
N CYS A 524 39.74 5.65 2.52
CA CYS A 524 39.50 6.81 3.39
C CYS A 524 40.09 8.07 2.74
N THR A 525 39.33 9.17 2.71
CA THR A 525 39.81 10.46 2.17
C THR A 525 40.85 11.15 3.06
N GLU A 526 40.92 10.82 4.36
CA GLU A 526 41.86 11.45 5.30
C GLU A 526 43.19 10.69 5.39
N CYS A 527 43.17 9.38 5.67
CA CYS A 527 44.38 8.59 5.88
C CYS A 527 44.76 7.66 4.71
N ASN A 528 43.98 7.65 3.63
CA ASN A 528 44.16 6.75 2.47
C ASN A 528 44.20 5.24 2.80
N LYS A 529 43.77 4.82 3.99
CA LYS A 529 43.57 3.40 4.29
C LYS A 529 42.53 2.80 3.35
N THR A 530 42.76 1.57 2.92
CA THR A 530 41.91 0.82 1.99
C THR A 530 41.40 -0.50 2.57
N ASP A 531 41.90 -0.89 3.74
CA ASP A 531 41.47 -2.11 4.44
C ASP A 531 40.12 -1.88 5.14
N PHE A 532 39.04 -2.14 4.40
CA PHE A 532 37.67 -2.09 4.89
C PHE A 532 36.97 -3.44 4.76
N GLU A 533 37.70 -4.53 4.53
CA GLU A 533 37.10 -5.82 4.16
C GLU A 533 36.21 -6.39 5.27
N SER A 534 36.59 -6.18 6.54
CA SER A 534 35.75 -6.56 7.68
C SER A 534 34.42 -5.81 7.71
N ALA A 535 34.42 -4.52 7.33
CA ALA A 535 33.20 -3.73 7.22
C ALA A 535 32.34 -4.23 6.05
N LEU A 536 32.96 -4.42 4.88
CA LEU A 536 32.28 -4.92 3.68
C LEU A 536 31.67 -6.31 3.89
N LYS A 537 32.34 -7.20 4.63
CA LYS A 537 31.78 -8.50 5.00
C LYS A 537 30.49 -8.35 5.80
N LEU A 538 30.46 -7.45 6.80
CA LEU A 538 29.25 -7.22 7.60
C LEU A 538 28.10 -6.66 6.74
N LEU A 539 28.41 -5.76 5.78
CA LEU A 539 27.41 -5.23 4.86
C LEU A 539 26.85 -6.32 3.93
N ARG A 540 27.70 -7.21 3.40
CA ARG A 540 27.25 -8.35 2.58
C ARG A 540 26.41 -9.35 3.38
N ASP A 541 26.81 -9.65 4.62
CA ASP A 541 26.05 -10.51 5.53
C ASP A 541 24.66 -9.90 5.84
N PHE A 542 24.57 -8.57 5.92
CA PHE A 542 23.30 -7.87 6.08
C PHE A 542 22.45 -7.87 4.80
N ASP A 543 23.07 -7.64 3.64
CA ASP A 543 22.41 -7.71 2.33
C ASP A 543 21.79 -9.10 2.09
N ASP A 544 22.50 -10.18 2.44
CA ASP A 544 22.00 -11.56 2.37
C ASP A 544 20.80 -11.79 3.29
N GLN A 545 20.85 -11.30 4.53
CA GLN A 545 19.72 -11.37 5.47
C GLN A 545 18.48 -10.66 4.93
N ILE A 546 18.63 -9.47 4.36
CA ILE A 546 17.52 -8.72 3.75
C ILE A 546 16.99 -9.47 2.52
N SER A 547 17.88 -9.98 1.67
CA SER A 547 17.52 -10.73 0.47
C SER A 547 16.65 -11.95 0.82
N LYS A 548 17.05 -12.72 1.84
CA LYS A 548 16.31 -13.90 2.33
C LYS A 548 14.94 -13.57 2.93
N ARG A 549 14.80 -12.43 3.60
CA ARG A 549 13.50 -11.97 4.12
C ARG A 549 12.55 -11.50 3.01
N GLY A 550 13.09 -11.17 1.84
CA GLY A 550 12.37 -10.62 0.71
C GLY A 550 12.27 -9.09 0.82
N TYR A 551 12.69 -8.39 -0.22
CA TYR A 551 12.79 -6.93 -0.21
C TYR A 551 11.43 -6.21 -0.07
N SER A 552 10.31 -6.88 -0.33
CA SER A 552 8.96 -6.34 -0.12
C SER A 552 8.45 -6.47 1.32
N LYS A 553 9.13 -7.26 2.18
CA LYS A 553 8.78 -7.47 3.61
C LYS A 553 9.66 -6.65 4.56
N ILE A 554 10.43 -5.70 4.03
CA ILE A 554 11.44 -4.92 4.77
C ILE A 554 10.83 -4.13 5.95
N CYS A 555 9.52 -3.84 5.96
CA CYS A 555 8.89 -3.13 7.08
C CYS A 555 8.35 -4.03 8.21
N ARG A 556 8.57 -5.36 8.19
CA ARG A 556 8.08 -6.24 9.25
C ARG A 556 9.15 -7.22 9.76
N PRO A 557 9.54 -7.12 11.05
CA PRO A 557 10.29 -8.19 11.68
C PRO A 557 9.48 -9.48 11.58
N THR A 558 10.09 -10.56 11.10
CA THR A 558 9.51 -11.89 11.24
C THR A 558 9.46 -12.22 12.73
N LEU A 559 8.32 -12.72 13.24
CA LEU A 559 8.11 -13.12 14.64
C LEU A 559 9.20 -14.04 15.24
N ASN A 560 10.05 -14.64 14.40
CA ASN A 560 11.11 -15.58 14.81
C ASN A 560 12.50 -14.93 14.99
N SER A 561 12.69 -13.63 14.71
CA SER A 561 14.01 -13.00 14.92
C SER A 561 14.14 -12.46 16.35
N SER A 562 15.16 -12.91 17.09
CA SER A 562 15.45 -12.41 18.44
C SER A 562 15.78 -10.91 18.40
N THR A 563 15.15 -10.15 19.29
CA THR A 563 15.41 -8.71 19.53
C THR A 563 16.88 -8.44 19.83
N GLU A 564 17.55 -9.39 20.46
CA GLU A 564 18.98 -9.30 20.77
C GLU A 564 19.83 -9.31 19.50
N ASP A 565 19.46 -10.13 18.51
CA ASP A 565 20.16 -10.21 17.23
C ASP A 565 19.96 -8.95 16.39
N MET A 566 18.74 -8.39 16.39
CA MET A 566 18.46 -7.12 15.72
C MET A 566 19.26 -5.97 16.36
N ASN A 567 19.25 -5.89 17.70
CA ASN A 567 20.05 -4.90 18.42
C ASN A 567 21.55 -5.07 18.21
N ARG A 568 22.05 -6.31 18.17
CA ARG A 568 23.46 -6.62 17.90
C ARG A 568 23.84 -6.14 16.50
N THR A 569 23.01 -6.42 15.51
CA THR A 569 23.21 -6.01 14.11
C THR A 569 23.26 -4.49 13.99
N TYR A 570 22.24 -3.80 14.52
CA TYR A 570 22.20 -2.33 14.56
C TYR A 570 23.45 -1.73 15.23
N ARG A 571 23.84 -2.22 16.41
CA ARG A 571 25.06 -1.75 17.11
C ARG A 571 26.34 -2.02 16.32
N SER A 572 26.41 -3.12 15.59
CA SER A 572 27.60 -3.49 14.81
C SER A 572 27.73 -2.58 13.58
N LEU A 573 26.62 -2.31 12.89
CA LEU A 573 26.58 -1.38 11.76
C LEU A 573 26.90 0.05 12.18
N LYS A 574 26.37 0.55 13.32
CA LYS A 574 26.71 1.88 13.87
C LYS A 574 28.21 2.07 14.14
N LYS A 575 28.93 0.99 14.45
CA LYS A 575 30.38 1.09 14.68
C LYS A 575 31.12 1.34 13.37
N ILE A 576 30.71 0.68 12.30
CA ILE A 576 31.43 0.68 11.02
C ILE A 576 30.89 1.66 9.98
N CYS A 577 29.66 2.18 10.15
CA CYS A 577 29.02 3.10 9.22
C CYS A 577 28.52 4.38 9.92
N ASN A 578 28.30 5.44 9.15
CA ASN A 578 27.69 6.70 9.58
C ASN A 578 26.23 6.47 9.97
N MET A 579 25.72 7.34 10.87
CA MET A 579 24.32 7.28 11.30
C MET A 579 23.35 7.50 10.14
N ASP A 580 23.71 8.32 9.15
CA ASP A 580 22.91 8.59 7.95
C ASP A 580 23.08 7.54 6.84
N SER A 581 23.88 6.49 7.06
CA SER A 581 23.98 5.37 6.11
C SER A 581 22.68 4.57 6.06
N TRP A 582 22.32 4.09 4.87
CA TRP A 582 21.15 3.24 4.67
C TRP A 582 21.18 2.01 5.58
N TYR A 583 22.34 1.38 5.76
CA TYR A 583 22.49 0.20 6.60
C TYR A 583 22.14 0.47 8.07
N VAL A 584 22.60 1.59 8.63
CA VAL A 584 22.29 1.96 10.02
C VAL A 584 20.83 2.37 10.17
N GLN A 585 20.32 3.17 9.23
CA GLN A 585 18.91 3.59 9.21
C GLN A 585 17.98 2.39 9.12
N GLU A 586 18.21 1.49 8.18
CA GLU A 586 17.40 0.29 7.96
C GLU A 586 17.46 -0.67 9.17
N ALA A 587 18.64 -0.93 9.73
CA ALA A 587 18.76 -1.77 10.92
C ALA A 587 18.10 -1.13 12.15
N GLY A 588 18.21 0.19 12.30
CA GLY A 588 17.60 0.94 13.39
C GLY A 588 16.08 1.00 13.27
N GLU A 589 15.54 1.24 12.08
CA GLU A 589 14.10 1.21 11.79
C GLU A 589 13.50 -0.15 12.12
N ASN A 590 14.20 -1.25 11.81
CA ASN A 590 13.79 -2.61 12.18
C ASN A 590 13.71 -2.80 13.71
N VAL A 591 14.70 -2.31 14.46
CA VAL A 591 14.69 -2.34 15.93
C VAL A 591 13.57 -1.45 16.50
N LEU A 592 13.37 -0.26 15.94
CA LEU A 592 12.30 0.65 16.32
C LEU A 592 10.93 0.00 16.10
N GLN A 593 10.71 -0.58 14.91
CA GLN A 593 9.44 -1.23 14.58
C GLN A 593 9.16 -2.41 15.50
N TYR A 594 10.18 -3.19 15.89
CA TYR A 594 10.03 -4.23 16.89
C TYR A 594 9.49 -3.67 18.21
N TYR A 595 10.09 -2.59 18.75
CA TYR A 595 9.61 -2.00 20.00
C TYR A 595 8.20 -1.41 19.87
N LEU A 596 7.85 -0.82 18.73
CA LEU A 596 6.49 -0.32 18.48
C LEU A 596 5.46 -1.46 18.43
N ASN A 597 5.82 -2.61 17.85
CA ASN A 597 4.96 -3.79 17.84
C ASN A 597 4.79 -4.36 19.26
N GLU A 598 5.86 -4.41 20.07
CA GLU A 598 5.79 -4.83 21.47
C GLU A 598 4.88 -3.93 22.31
N LEU A 599 4.95 -2.61 22.13
CA LEU A 599 4.05 -1.67 22.82
C LEU A 599 2.58 -1.99 22.57
N SER A 600 2.23 -2.40 21.35
CA SER A 600 0.85 -2.75 21.02
C SER A 600 0.31 -3.96 21.81
N MET A 601 1.20 -4.80 22.35
CA MET A 601 0.89 -6.03 23.09
C MET A 601 0.99 -5.88 24.62
N GLN A 602 1.63 -4.82 25.13
CA GLN A 602 1.99 -4.66 26.56
C GLN A 602 1.02 -3.76 27.35
N ARG A 603 -0.23 -3.59 26.89
CA ARG A 603 -1.21 -2.64 27.48
C ARG A 603 -1.57 -2.93 28.94
N ASP A 604 -1.33 -4.14 29.42
CA ASP A 604 -1.68 -4.57 30.79
C ASP A 604 -0.56 -4.30 31.82
N ASN A 605 0.62 -3.82 31.39
CA ASN A 605 1.75 -3.50 32.29
C ASN A 605 2.34 -2.11 32.00
N PRO A 606 1.85 -1.05 32.68
CA PRO A 606 2.25 0.33 32.40
C PRO A 606 3.75 0.60 32.56
N LEU A 607 4.42 -0.04 33.53
CA LEU A 607 5.85 0.15 33.75
C LEU A 607 6.67 -0.42 32.59
N GLN A 608 6.31 -1.62 32.14
CA GLN A 608 6.96 -2.28 31.00
C GLN A 608 6.68 -1.53 29.69
N GLU A 609 5.44 -1.07 29.50
CA GLU A 609 5.04 -0.23 28.37
C GLU A 609 5.89 1.05 28.32
N GLN A 610 6.02 1.77 29.45
CA GLN A 610 6.83 2.97 29.52
C GLN A 610 8.33 2.70 29.23
N GLN A 611 8.89 1.61 29.75
CA GLN A 611 10.27 1.22 29.47
C GLN A 611 10.49 0.88 28.00
N THR A 612 9.58 0.15 27.37
CA THR A 612 9.62 -0.18 25.94
C THR A 612 9.50 1.09 25.10
N ALA A 613 8.63 2.03 25.48
CA ALA A 613 8.47 3.30 24.79
C ALA A 613 9.74 4.16 24.89
N TRP A 614 10.41 4.22 26.04
CA TRP A 614 11.70 4.91 26.17
C TRP A 614 12.78 4.30 25.28
N ARG A 615 12.82 2.96 25.15
CA ARG A 615 13.74 2.28 24.23
C ARG A 615 13.43 2.64 22.77
N ALA A 616 12.15 2.64 22.39
CA ALA A 616 11.72 3.06 21.06
C ALA A 616 12.11 4.53 20.79
N LEU A 617 11.83 5.44 21.72
CA LEU A 617 12.14 6.86 21.57
C LEU A 617 13.64 7.07 21.39
N LYS A 618 14.46 6.40 22.20
CA LYS A 618 15.92 6.48 22.09
C LYS A 618 16.41 6.09 20.70
N ILE A 619 15.91 4.99 20.13
CA ILE A 619 16.29 4.57 18.77
C ILE A 619 15.81 5.60 17.74
N ALA A 620 14.57 6.06 17.85
CA ALA A 620 14.02 7.04 16.93
C ALA A 620 14.82 8.36 16.93
N GLU A 621 15.20 8.84 18.12
CA GLU A 621 16.02 10.04 18.27
C GLU A 621 17.45 9.84 17.75
N GLU A 622 18.08 8.70 18.05
CA GLU A 622 19.40 8.37 17.50
C GLU A 622 19.41 8.40 15.97
N LEU A 623 18.35 7.92 15.32
CA LEU A 623 18.23 7.90 13.86
C LEU A 623 17.94 9.30 13.26
N LEU A 624 17.37 10.22 14.05
CA LEU A 624 17.10 11.60 13.65
C LEU A 624 18.29 12.55 13.84
N VAL A 625 19.28 12.18 14.66
CA VAL A 625 20.43 13.02 14.96
C VAL A 625 21.40 13.04 13.77
N ASP A 626 21.51 14.21 13.13
CA ASP A 626 22.66 14.56 12.31
C ASP A 626 23.89 14.69 13.23
N ASP A 627 25.01 14.04 12.88
CA ASP A 627 26.24 13.91 13.69
C ASP A 627 26.94 15.25 14.04
N ALA A 628 26.31 16.41 13.76
CA ALA A 628 26.78 17.76 14.04
C ALA A 628 26.60 18.22 15.50
N SER A 629 25.76 17.56 16.31
CA SER A 629 25.45 18.02 17.68
C SER A 629 26.43 17.55 18.78
N LEU A 630 27.49 16.81 18.42
CA LEU A 630 28.54 16.38 19.37
C LEU A 630 29.82 17.23 19.31
N SER A 631 29.86 18.30 18.51
CA SER A 631 30.89 19.33 18.59
C SER A 631 30.32 20.61 19.19
N SER A 632 30.75 20.92 20.42
CA SER A 632 30.53 22.20 21.07
C SER A 632 31.28 23.32 20.34
N SER A 633 30.71 23.83 19.25
CA SER A 633 31.00 25.15 18.67
C SER A 633 30.18 25.33 17.39
N SER A 634 29.27 26.31 17.41
CA SER A 634 28.62 27.02 16.29
C SER A 634 28.37 26.29 14.96
N PRO A 635 27.11 26.21 14.47
CA PRO A 635 26.80 25.54 13.22
C PRO A 635 27.30 26.37 12.03
N SER A 636 28.47 26.03 11.49
CA SER A 636 28.89 26.46 10.16
C SER A 636 28.05 25.74 9.10
N SER A 637 27.51 26.51 8.17
CA SER A 637 26.39 26.24 7.27
C SER A 637 26.60 25.23 6.12
N SER A 638 27.62 24.36 6.18
CA SER A 638 28.06 23.58 5.01
C SER A 638 27.68 22.09 4.98
N PHE A 639 27.08 21.52 6.03
CA PHE A 639 26.65 20.11 6.07
C PHE A 639 25.12 19.88 6.11
N LEU A 640 24.34 20.92 6.44
CA LEU A 640 22.86 20.93 6.36
C LEU A 640 22.33 20.90 4.91
N THR A 641 23.20 21.12 3.93
CA THR A 641 22.88 21.11 2.49
C THR A 641 22.71 19.68 1.99
N ALA A 642 23.59 18.75 2.33
CA ALA A 642 23.59 17.43 1.71
C ALA A 642 22.45 16.49 2.20
N THR A 643 22.00 16.62 3.46
CA THR A 643 20.80 15.90 3.94
C THR A 643 19.52 16.48 3.36
N LYS A 644 19.45 17.81 3.15
CA LYS A 644 18.34 18.45 2.41
C LYS A 644 18.32 18.04 0.94
N ASP A 645 19.47 18.01 0.28
CA ASP A 645 19.57 17.66 -1.14
C ASP A 645 19.08 16.22 -1.38
N THR A 646 19.51 15.26 -0.55
CA THR A 646 19.06 13.85 -0.62
C THR A 646 17.55 13.69 -0.39
N LEU A 647 17.00 14.41 0.60
CA LEU A 647 15.54 14.43 0.88
C LEU A 647 14.73 15.11 -0.23
N THR A 648 15.33 15.99 -1.03
CA THR A 648 14.62 16.68 -2.11
C THR A 648 14.51 15.89 -3.41
N VAL A 649 15.36 14.87 -3.60
CA VAL A 649 15.42 14.08 -4.84
C VAL A 649 15.01 12.62 -4.68
N SER A 650 15.06 12.06 -3.46
CA SER A 650 14.58 10.71 -3.16
C SER A 650 13.23 10.77 -2.43
N THR A 651 12.17 10.28 -3.10
CA THR A 651 10.84 10.16 -2.47
C THR A 651 10.85 9.18 -1.30
N SER A 652 11.63 8.10 -1.37
CA SER A 652 11.69 7.09 -0.31
C SER A 652 12.39 7.63 0.94
N ALA A 653 13.54 8.31 0.79
CA ALA A 653 14.24 8.94 1.90
C ALA A 653 13.38 10.04 2.55
N PHE A 654 12.71 10.85 1.73
CA PHE A 654 11.75 11.85 2.21
C PHE A 654 10.66 11.23 3.09
N LEU A 655 9.98 10.19 2.60
CA LEU A 655 8.89 9.54 3.34
C LEU A 655 9.38 8.88 4.64
N LYS A 656 10.48 8.11 4.59
CA LYS A 656 11.07 7.47 5.78
C LYS A 656 11.42 8.50 6.85
N TYR A 657 12.05 9.61 6.45
CA TYR A 657 12.39 10.69 7.37
C TYR A 657 11.16 11.33 8.03
N GLN A 658 10.11 11.64 7.26
CA GLN A 658 8.88 12.20 7.84
C GLN A 658 8.17 11.20 8.76
N GLN A 659 8.17 9.91 8.42
CA GLN A 659 7.62 8.85 9.29
C GLN A 659 8.40 8.71 10.60
N LEU A 660 9.74 8.76 10.54
CA LEU A 660 10.58 8.70 11.72
C LEU A 660 10.33 9.87 12.66
N ARG A 661 10.22 11.10 12.12
CA ARG A 661 9.82 12.29 12.89
C ARG A 661 8.45 12.14 13.51
N TYR A 662 7.48 11.62 12.75
CA TYR A 662 6.14 11.38 13.26
C TYR A 662 6.16 10.38 14.44
N LYS A 663 6.85 9.24 14.28
CA LYS A 663 7.01 8.21 15.32
C LYS A 663 7.68 8.77 16.57
N ALA A 664 8.77 9.52 16.42
CA ALA A 664 9.46 10.17 17.54
C ALA A 664 8.55 11.15 18.29
N ALA A 665 7.81 12.01 17.58
CA ALA A 665 6.90 12.96 18.20
C ALA A 665 5.75 12.28 18.96
N LYS A 666 5.17 11.19 18.41
CA LYS A 666 4.15 10.39 19.12
C LYS A 666 4.71 9.77 20.40
N LEU A 667 5.92 9.19 20.33
CA LEU A 667 6.59 8.61 21.49
C LEU A 667 6.90 9.67 22.56
N ARG A 668 7.30 10.88 22.16
CA ARG A 668 7.49 11.99 23.10
C ARG A 668 6.18 12.43 23.74
N LEU A 669 5.09 12.56 22.99
CA LEU A 669 3.77 12.87 23.57
C LEU A 669 3.33 11.81 24.59
N PHE A 670 3.70 10.56 24.37
CA PHE A 670 3.40 9.48 25.29
C PHE A 670 4.26 9.52 26.57
N LEU A 671 5.53 9.94 26.47
CA LEU A 671 6.51 9.83 27.56
C LEU A 671 6.78 11.15 28.31
N ILE A 672 6.71 12.28 27.61
CA ILE A 672 7.18 13.58 28.07
C ILE A 672 5.97 14.51 28.28
N PRO A 673 5.76 15.03 29.50
CA PRO A 673 4.61 15.87 29.80
C PRO A 673 4.53 17.19 29.02
N ASP A 674 5.66 17.77 28.59
CA ASP A 674 5.68 19.01 27.79
C ASP A 674 5.47 18.68 26.29
N PRO A 675 4.31 19.03 25.69
CA PRO A 675 4.02 18.66 24.32
C PRO A 675 4.60 19.64 23.29
N ARG A 676 5.17 20.79 23.71
CA ARG A 676 5.52 21.90 22.79
C ARG A 676 6.44 21.47 21.64
N GLN A 677 7.51 20.75 21.96
CA GLN A 677 8.45 20.25 20.95
C GLN A 677 7.76 19.26 20.00
N SER A 678 6.94 18.36 20.54
CA SER A 678 6.22 17.36 19.75
C SER A 678 5.17 18.00 18.84
N ILE A 679 4.42 18.99 19.32
CA ILE A 679 3.47 19.78 18.51
C ILE A 679 4.21 20.44 17.35
N HIS A 680 5.32 21.12 17.64
CA HIS A 680 6.13 21.77 16.61
C HIS A 680 6.63 20.79 15.54
N ASP A 681 7.15 19.63 15.98
CA ASP A 681 7.60 18.58 15.06
C ASP A 681 6.45 18.03 14.19
N LEU A 682 5.28 17.78 14.79
CA LEU A 682 4.09 17.31 14.09
C LEU A 682 3.55 18.33 13.08
N GLU A 683 3.57 19.63 13.40
CA GLU A 683 3.20 20.70 12.47
C GLU A 683 4.11 20.72 11.24
N ILE A 684 5.43 20.56 11.43
CA ILE A 684 6.38 20.51 10.32
C ILE A 684 6.14 19.26 9.47
N VAL A 685 5.92 18.11 10.08
CA VAL A 685 5.62 16.85 9.37
C VAL A 685 4.33 17.00 8.56
N LEU A 686 3.25 17.52 9.16
CA LEU A 686 1.98 17.76 8.48
C LEU A 686 2.14 18.72 7.31
N LYS A 687 2.86 19.84 7.50
CA LYS A 687 3.15 20.81 6.42
C LYS A 687 3.95 20.18 5.28
N SER A 688 4.87 19.27 5.58
CA SER A 688 5.72 18.61 4.59
C SER A 688 4.94 17.57 3.77
N LEU A 689 4.02 16.83 4.40
CA LEU A 689 3.26 15.74 3.74
C LEU A 689 1.97 16.22 3.07
N SER A 690 1.28 17.23 3.61
CA SER A 690 -0.02 17.70 3.11
C SER A 690 -0.09 18.00 1.60
N PRO A 691 0.97 18.53 0.94
CA PRO A 691 0.93 18.74 -0.51
C PRO A 691 0.79 17.44 -1.30
N PHE A 692 1.33 16.32 -0.80
CA PHE A 692 1.45 15.08 -1.57
C PHE A 692 0.35 14.07 -1.28
N PHE A 693 -0.27 14.14 -0.09
CA PHE A 693 -1.28 13.20 0.36
C PHE A 693 -2.69 13.80 0.31
N PRO A 694 -3.71 13.03 -0.10
CA PRO A 694 -5.11 13.44 0.02
C PRO A 694 -5.48 13.81 1.47
N SER A 695 -6.39 14.78 1.64
CA SER A 695 -6.83 15.22 2.98
C SER A 695 -7.54 14.14 3.78
N ASP A 696 -8.12 13.16 3.09
CA ASP A 696 -8.78 11.97 3.59
C ASP A 696 -7.83 10.77 3.75
N HIS A 697 -6.54 10.93 3.44
CA HIS A 697 -5.56 9.87 3.65
C HIS A 697 -5.35 9.61 5.16
N GLU A 698 -5.31 8.33 5.56
CA GLU A 698 -5.22 7.91 6.97
C GLU A 698 -4.06 8.57 7.72
N LEU A 699 -2.87 8.67 7.09
CA LEU A 699 -1.73 9.40 7.66
C LEU A 699 -2.04 10.87 8.00
N ILE A 700 -2.73 11.59 7.11
CA ILE A 700 -3.06 13.01 7.32
C ILE A 700 -4.15 13.15 8.40
N ILE A 701 -5.12 12.25 8.42
CA ILE A 701 -6.14 12.20 9.48
C ILE A 701 -5.49 11.92 10.83
N GLY A 702 -4.61 10.91 10.90
CA GLY A 702 -3.88 10.54 12.12
C GLY A 702 -2.99 11.66 12.65
N LEU A 703 -2.21 12.31 11.78
CA LEU A 703 -1.41 13.48 12.15
C LEU A 703 -2.25 14.62 12.73
N LYS A 704 -3.38 14.96 12.08
CA LYS A 704 -4.30 16.01 12.56
C LYS A 704 -4.95 15.65 13.89
N ALA A 705 -5.36 14.40 14.06
CA ALA A 705 -5.92 13.92 15.32
C ALA A 705 -4.87 13.95 16.45
N CYS A 706 -3.63 13.55 16.16
CA CYS A 706 -2.53 13.60 17.11
C CYS A 706 -2.21 15.04 17.54
N LEU A 707 -2.15 15.99 16.60
CA LEU A 707 -2.01 17.41 16.89
C LEU A 707 -3.15 17.97 17.74
N ALA A 708 -4.40 17.67 17.36
CA ALA A 708 -5.56 18.13 18.12
C ALA A 708 -5.55 17.62 19.56
N ASN A 709 -5.18 16.34 19.76
CA ASN A 709 -5.06 15.75 21.09
C ASN A 709 -3.90 16.33 21.91
N ALA A 710 -2.79 16.71 21.26
CA ALA A 710 -1.64 17.31 21.95
C ALA A 710 -1.88 18.77 22.40
N MET A 711 -2.83 19.46 21.77
CA MET A 711 -3.17 20.86 22.07
C MET A 711 -4.29 21.01 23.12
N MET A 712 -5.00 19.92 23.43
CA MET A 712 -5.98 19.84 24.53
C MET A 712 -5.25 19.53 25.83
#